data_AF-A0A7S7S5C3-F1
#
_entry.id   AF-A0A7S7S5C3-F1
#
_cell.length_a   1.000
_cell.length_b   1.000
_cell.length_c   1.000
_cell.angle_alpha   90.00
_cell.angle_beta   90.00
_cell.angle_gamma   90.00
#
_symmetry.space_group_name_H-M   'P 1'
#
loop_
_entity.id
_entity.type
_entity.pdbx_description
1 polymer ?
#
loop_
_entity_poly.entity_id
_entity_poly.type
_entity_poly.pdbx_seq_one_letter_code
_entity_poly.pdbx_strand_id
1 'polypeptide(L)'
;MAQQGWQPGQPLELKPTIITAGRRNTYWGGEGGGYAGSGDGWGLQEGPRRGEGDRSRFKQFDFPSTTADFIGEQQYNQSLIDAEYSARFATLTTETERELAEKQQAAKASQPLTETASAILDQKIALEIIDAKKTKYANTAPLIYGLYDQSPFYLMENLTYTKLRETLASSDPIKNLGDTYTLYDNVWRAAQELKALSLSIDILAKKLSGLAKARQTLEANLAEHDPGWANLHNEYLKAIADELEIQVQLLPEYLQVELTSLAGSVVGLTPDQTLMLYKNTLDKMIEETMAAIKPIDPPLAINRNGLMIYYPAANPRVTPPLSKPELEGLKQLIYLQQNTALGVRWLSHHDFVLNSESARFLANASNAISDLAGRAQQVATAQARIEAVRVANTYRLSGTAAATQAIVMTSVGTIATAEGITITLQAAIRSAVAALTELVASTASGLMVGVSALVYSPKLANGELPERYALGTPISTLVPDLNESTITSAVNGTIDLPVRMSSKTATDGRSEVFVVTADGTSVPSKVKVVAATYDPGQKVYTVTTSDTPPRTLIWTPIVAPGDSSTTLPVDQSEPPVYTGATVTPVEGRIDSFPAAAEAGFDDFITVFPVNSGLPPIYVFFRDRREDPGVVTGNGQSITGSWLGAASQGEGSPIPSQIADKLKGQEFKNFRAFREAFWKTVANDSELASQFKRQNLSIMLDGKAPFSSKSEWVGESVKFEIHHKIFISQGGEIFDIDNIYIVTPKRHKEIHRKGI
;
A
#
# COMPACT_ATOMS: atom_id res chain seq x y z
N MET A 1 26.33 6.55 7.17
CA MET A 1 26.88 7.27 6.00
C MET A 1 25.74 7.57 5.04
N ALA A 2 25.80 8.76 4.41
CA ALA A 2 24.95 9.38 3.40
C ALA A 2 23.60 8.73 3.01
N GLN A 3 22.54 9.54 3.17
CA GLN A 3 21.18 9.35 2.69
C GLN A 3 21.12 9.02 1.19
N GLN A 4 20.81 7.76 0.86
CA GLN A 4 20.09 7.41 -0.35
C GLN A 4 18.81 6.70 0.09
N GLY A 5 17.84 7.49 0.54
CA GLY A 5 16.52 6.99 0.88
C GLY A 5 15.81 6.52 -0.38
N TRP A 6 15.12 5.39 -0.28
CA TRP A 6 14.17 4.93 -1.28
C TRP A 6 13.25 6.07 -1.73
N GLN A 7 13.11 6.26 -3.05
CA GLN A 7 12.12 7.18 -3.62
C GLN A 7 10.91 6.41 -4.14
N PRO A 8 9.67 6.93 -3.95
CA PRO A 8 8.47 6.33 -4.50
C PRO A 8 8.60 6.00 -5.99
N GLY A 9 8.34 4.74 -6.35
CA GLY A 9 8.40 4.25 -7.73
C GLY A 9 9.78 3.72 -8.18
N GLN A 10 10.81 3.75 -7.34
CA GLN A 10 12.09 3.09 -7.65
C GLN A 10 12.04 1.58 -7.35
N PRO A 11 12.66 0.74 -8.20
CA PRO A 11 12.81 -0.68 -7.91
C PRO A 11 13.71 -0.89 -6.67
N LEU A 12 13.49 -2.01 -5.97
CA LEU A 12 14.25 -2.36 -4.77
C LEU A 12 15.58 -3.01 -5.15
N GLU A 13 16.63 -2.23 -5.34
CA GLU A 13 17.95 -2.76 -5.70
C GLU A 13 18.66 -3.44 -4.52
N LEU A 14 19.27 -4.61 -4.76
CA LEU A 14 20.13 -5.27 -3.78
C LEU A 14 21.41 -4.47 -3.57
N LYS A 15 21.75 -4.24 -2.31
CA LYS A 15 23.00 -3.59 -1.90
C LYS A 15 23.85 -4.59 -1.12
N PRO A 16 24.62 -5.46 -1.80
CA PRO A 16 25.49 -6.39 -1.10
C PRO A 16 26.56 -5.62 -0.33
N THR A 17 26.74 -5.96 0.95
CA THR A 17 27.76 -5.32 1.78
C THR A 17 29.05 -6.12 1.67
N ILE A 18 29.96 -5.59 0.88
CA ILE A 18 31.33 -6.09 0.75
C ILE A 18 32.17 -5.39 1.82
N ILE A 19 32.57 -6.10 2.88
CA ILE A 19 33.38 -5.55 3.99
C ILE A 19 34.88 -5.38 3.57
N THR A 20 35.13 -5.39 2.26
CA THR A 20 36.38 -5.84 1.63
C THR A 20 37.09 -4.74 0.87
N ALA A 21 37.16 -3.51 1.39
CA ALA A 21 38.05 -2.49 0.82
C ALA A 21 39.49 -2.72 1.32
N GLY A 22 40.11 -3.85 0.96
CA GLY A 22 41.51 -4.13 1.32
C GLY A 22 41.98 -5.59 1.31
N ARG A 23 41.10 -6.60 1.21
CA ARG A 23 41.58 -7.99 1.13
C ARG A 23 42.25 -8.24 -0.23
N ARG A 24 43.41 -8.90 -0.24
CA ARG A 24 43.69 -9.83 -1.36
C ARG A 24 42.60 -10.89 -1.29
N ASN A 25 41.87 -11.08 -2.37
CA ASN A 25 40.78 -12.04 -2.43
C ASN A 25 41.35 -13.45 -2.15
N THR A 26 41.31 -13.94 -0.92
CA THR A 26 41.82 -15.29 -0.61
C THR A 26 40.95 -16.38 -1.21
N TYR A 27 39.74 -16.04 -1.71
CA TYR A 27 38.93 -16.96 -2.50
C TYR A 27 39.47 -17.15 -3.93
N TRP A 28 40.38 -16.27 -4.38
CA TRP A 28 40.93 -16.26 -5.74
C TRP A 28 42.39 -15.80 -5.76
N GLY A 29 43.30 -16.77 -5.64
CA GLY A 29 44.70 -16.64 -6.09
C GLY A 29 45.53 -15.60 -5.33
N GLY A 30 46.11 -16.01 -4.20
CA GLY A 30 47.16 -15.24 -3.52
C GLY A 30 47.99 -16.14 -2.61
N GLU A 31 49.31 -15.95 -2.64
CA GLU A 31 50.34 -16.72 -1.91
C GLU A 31 49.98 -16.94 -0.43
N GLY A 32 49.55 -18.15 -0.09
CA GLY A 32 49.30 -18.58 1.28
C GLY A 32 50.61 -18.76 2.05
N GLY A 33 50.64 -18.30 3.30
CA GLY A 33 51.74 -18.54 4.23
C GLY A 33 52.07 -20.03 4.33
N GLY A 34 53.35 -20.36 4.45
CA GLY A 34 53.84 -21.74 4.43
C GLY A 34 53.27 -22.58 5.58
N TYR A 35 52.37 -23.50 5.27
CA TYR A 35 51.90 -24.51 6.23
C TYR A 35 52.99 -25.56 6.45
N ALA A 36 53.50 -25.70 7.67
CA ALA A 36 54.58 -26.63 7.99
C ALA A 36 54.06 -28.06 8.25
N GLY A 37 54.55 -29.04 7.47
CA GLY A 37 54.24 -30.46 7.64
C GLY A 37 55.07 -31.17 8.72
N SER A 38 54.96 -30.77 9.99
CA SER A 38 55.60 -31.48 11.11
C SER A 38 54.56 -32.27 11.93
N GLY A 39 54.60 -33.59 11.79
CA GLY A 39 53.53 -34.53 12.18
C GLY A 39 53.37 -34.87 13.67
N ASP A 40 53.29 -33.89 14.57
CA ASP A 40 53.13 -34.15 16.01
C ASP A 40 51.93 -33.47 16.71
N GLY A 41 51.07 -32.74 15.99
CA GLY A 41 49.89 -32.09 16.57
C GLY A 41 48.55 -32.71 16.13
N TRP A 42 47.60 -32.87 17.06
CA TRP A 42 46.21 -33.17 16.71
C TRP A 42 45.56 -31.97 16.02
N GLY A 43 45.73 -31.84 14.70
CA GLY A 43 45.06 -30.80 13.92
C GLY A 43 45.20 -31.08 12.42
N LEU A 44 44.08 -31.04 11.67
CA LEU A 44 43.90 -30.95 10.21
C LEU A 44 44.82 -31.74 9.23
N GLN A 45 45.79 -32.53 9.70
CA GLN A 45 46.90 -33.04 8.90
C GLN A 45 46.68 -34.53 8.60
N GLU A 46 46.23 -34.84 7.39
CA GLU A 46 46.82 -35.95 6.65
C GLU A 46 47.98 -35.33 5.86
N GLY A 47 49.12 -36.02 5.73
CA GLY A 47 50.32 -35.46 5.09
C GLY A 47 50.06 -34.90 3.67
N PRO A 48 51.08 -34.26 3.05
CA PRO A 48 50.95 -33.63 1.73
C PRO A 48 50.34 -34.58 0.68
N ARG A 49 49.71 -34.01 -0.36
CA ARG A 49 49.17 -34.79 -1.48
C ARG A 49 50.22 -35.76 -2.02
N ARG A 50 49.78 -36.91 -2.52
CA ARG A 50 50.67 -37.95 -3.05
C ARG A 50 51.56 -37.35 -4.16
N GLY A 51 52.84 -37.07 -3.85
CA GLY A 51 53.81 -36.43 -4.76
C GLY A 51 54.36 -35.07 -4.30
N GLU A 52 53.84 -34.47 -3.22
CA GLU A 52 54.22 -33.13 -2.73
C GLU A 52 54.99 -33.16 -1.38
N GLY A 53 55.56 -34.32 -1.02
CA GLY A 53 56.37 -34.44 0.18
C GLY A 53 57.73 -33.76 0.01
N ASP A 54 57.98 -32.69 0.76
CA ASP A 54 59.33 -32.15 0.87
C ASP A 54 60.22 -33.14 1.66
N ARG A 55 61.49 -33.26 1.26
CA ARG A 55 62.45 -34.13 1.94
C ARG A 55 62.83 -33.49 3.27
N SER A 56 62.19 -33.90 4.37
CA SER A 56 62.58 -33.41 5.70
C SER A 56 64.07 -33.72 5.98
N ARG A 57 64.89 -32.66 6.05
CA ARG A 57 66.30 -32.73 6.46
C ARG A 57 66.52 -32.42 7.95
N PHE A 58 65.46 -32.30 8.73
CA PHE A 58 65.56 -31.98 10.16
C PHE A 58 65.08 -33.16 11.00
N LYS A 59 66.00 -33.69 11.82
CA LYS A 59 65.69 -34.66 12.87
C LYS A 59 64.64 -34.05 13.81
N GLN A 60 63.53 -34.76 13.96
CA GLN A 60 62.56 -34.60 15.03
C GLN A 60 63.30 -34.76 16.37
N PHE A 61 63.31 -33.71 17.19
CA PHE A 61 63.81 -33.78 18.56
C PHE A 61 62.64 -34.12 19.48
N ASP A 62 62.67 -35.33 20.05
CA ASP A 62 61.77 -35.77 21.13
C ASP A 62 62.19 -35.13 22.47
N PHE A 63 61.68 -33.94 22.74
CA PHE A 63 61.50 -33.34 24.09
C PHE A 63 60.23 -32.48 24.03
N PRO A 64 59.48 -32.24 25.12
CA PRO A 64 58.42 -31.24 25.11
C PRO A 64 59.04 -29.90 24.71
N SER A 65 58.82 -29.50 23.46
CA SER A 65 59.44 -28.29 22.92
C SER A 65 58.86 -27.10 23.68
N THR A 66 59.67 -26.10 24.02
CA THR A 66 59.19 -24.83 24.60
C THR A 66 58.02 -24.23 23.82
N THR A 67 57.93 -24.51 22.52
CA THR A 67 56.78 -24.19 21.66
C THR A 67 55.48 -24.86 22.10
N ALA A 68 55.50 -26.11 22.53
CA ALA A 68 54.33 -26.81 23.06
C ALA A 68 53.82 -26.17 24.37
N ASP A 69 54.73 -25.73 25.24
CA ASP A 69 54.37 -25.03 26.48
C ASP A 69 53.73 -23.66 26.19
N PHE A 70 54.33 -22.88 25.28
CA PHE A 70 53.76 -21.59 24.84
C PHE A 70 52.39 -21.74 24.15
N ILE A 71 52.20 -22.80 23.37
CA ILE A 71 50.90 -23.11 22.75
C ILE A 71 49.89 -23.55 23.81
N GLY A 72 50.30 -24.33 24.81
CA GLY A 72 49.45 -24.69 25.94
C GLY A 72 48.95 -23.46 26.71
N GLU A 73 49.83 -22.48 26.94
CA GLU A 73 49.46 -21.19 27.54
C GLU A 73 48.47 -20.39 26.66
N GLN A 74 48.69 -20.36 25.34
CA GLN A 74 47.77 -19.72 24.41
C GLN A 74 46.39 -20.38 24.42
N GLN A 75 46.33 -21.71 24.42
CA GLN A 75 45.08 -22.48 24.48
C GLN A 75 44.34 -22.22 25.79
N TYR A 76 45.07 -22.11 26.91
CA TYR A 76 44.48 -21.72 28.18
C TYR A 76 43.87 -20.32 28.12
N ASN A 77 44.58 -19.31 27.60
CA ASN A 77 44.04 -17.95 27.44
C ASN A 77 42.81 -17.91 26.53
N GLN A 78 42.83 -18.67 25.44
CA GLN A 78 41.68 -18.83 24.56
C GLN A 78 40.47 -19.43 25.29
N SER A 79 40.70 -20.43 26.15
CA SER A 79 39.63 -21.06 26.94
C SER A 79 38.96 -20.10 27.93
N LEU A 80 39.70 -19.10 28.44
CA LEU A 80 39.13 -18.04 29.28
C LEU A 80 38.21 -17.12 28.47
N ILE A 81 38.61 -16.77 27.25
CA ILE A 81 37.78 -16.00 26.31
C ILE A 81 36.52 -16.81 25.94
N ASP A 82 36.69 -18.10 25.66
CA ASP A 82 35.56 -18.99 25.33
C ASP A 82 34.58 -19.12 26.49
N ALA A 83 35.05 -19.22 27.73
CA ALA A 83 34.19 -19.25 28.92
C ALA A 83 33.39 -17.94 29.09
N GLU A 84 34.04 -16.79 28.91
CA GLU A 84 33.41 -15.47 28.95
C GLU A 84 32.30 -15.33 27.90
N TYR A 85 32.61 -15.67 26.64
CA TYR A 85 31.64 -15.55 25.56
C TYR A 85 30.56 -16.64 25.60
N SER A 86 30.87 -17.85 26.08
CA SER A 86 29.88 -18.89 26.30
C SER A 86 28.81 -18.44 27.30
N ALA A 87 29.21 -17.76 28.38
CA ALA A 87 28.26 -17.18 29.33
C ALA A 87 27.38 -16.10 28.65
N ARG A 88 27.97 -15.25 27.81
CA ARG A 88 27.24 -14.24 27.03
C ARG A 88 26.27 -14.85 26.02
N PHE A 89 26.67 -15.90 25.29
CA PHE A 89 25.82 -16.57 24.32
C PHE A 89 24.60 -17.24 24.98
N ALA A 90 24.76 -17.76 26.20
CA ALA A 90 23.67 -18.37 26.95
C ALA A 90 22.50 -17.40 27.26
N THR A 91 22.79 -16.10 27.39
CA THR A 91 21.78 -15.06 27.70
C THR A 91 21.51 -14.11 26.54
N LEU A 92 22.16 -14.29 25.38
CA LEU A 92 22.19 -13.31 24.29
C LEU A 92 20.79 -12.97 23.77
N THR A 93 19.93 -13.97 23.61
CA THR A 93 18.55 -13.79 23.13
C THR A 93 17.76 -12.91 24.08
N THR A 94 17.71 -13.30 25.36
CA THR A 94 16.98 -12.55 26.40
C THR A 94 17.52 -11.13 26.55
N GLU A 95 18.84 -10.97 26.51
CA GLU A 95 19.47 -9.65 26.64
C GLU A 95 19.17 -8.74 25.44
N THR A 96 19.21 -9.29 24.22
CA THR A 96 18.89 -8.53 23.00
C THR A 96 17.43 -8.09 22.98
N GLU A 97 16.51 -8.95 23.41
CA GLU A 97 15.08 -8.62 23.52
C GLU A 97 14.82 -7.59 24.63
N ARG A 98 15.54 -7.70 25.75
CA ARG A 98 15.47 -6.73 26.85
C ARG A 98 15.97 -5.35 26.42
N GLU A 99 17.11 -5.28 25.73
CA GLU A 99 17.65 -4.02 25.18
C GLU A 99 16.63 -3.32 24.28
N LEU A 100 15.95 -4.08 23.41
CA LEU A 100 14.89 -3.55 22.54
C LEU A 100 13.74 -2.97 23.36
N ALA A 101 13.22 -3.73 24.32
CA ALA A 101 12.11 -3.30 25.16
C ALA A 101 12.44 -2.05 26.01
N GLU A 102 13.63 -2.01 26.60
CA GLU A 102 14.09 -0.86 27.41
C GLU A 102 14.21 0.41 26.55
N LYS A 103 14.79 0.32 25.35
CA LYS A 103 14.89 1.47 24.43
C LYS A 103 13.53 1.94 23.92
N GLN A 104 12.63 1.01 23.61
CA GLN A 104 11.25 1.34 23.22
C GLN A 104 10.52 2.05 24.37
N GLN A 105 10.64 1.56 25.60
CA GLN A 105 10.03 2.18 26.77
C GLN A 105 10.61 3.57 27.05
N ALA A 106 11.94 3.72 26.99
CA ALA A 106 12.61 5.00 27.21
C ALA A 106 12.19 6.07 26.17
N ALA A 107 12.04 5.68 24.91
CA ALA A 107 11.59 6.58 23.85
C ALA A 107 10.15 7.09 24.06
N LYS A 108 9.30 6.31 24.72
CA LYS A 108 7.91 6.65 25.03
C LYS A 108 7.73 7.45 26.32
N ALA A 109 8.69 7.41 27.23
CA ALA A 109 8.56 7.94 28.60
C ALA A 109 8.29 9.46 28.68
N SER A 110 8.46 10.20 27.58
CA SER A 110 8.35 11.66 27.56
C SER A 110 7.03 12.20 26.97
N GLN A 111 6.15 11.36 26.40
CA GLN A 111 4.92 11.84 25.73
C GLN A 111 3.75 10.84 25.83
N PRO A 112 2.51 11.30 26.05
CA PRO A 112 1.33 10.47 25.81
C PRO A 112 1.18 10.26 24.30
N LEU A 113 1.48 9.06 23.83
CA LEU A 113 1.37 8.67 22.42
C LEU A 113 0.08 7.88 22.19
N THR A 114 -0.52 8.05 21.00
CA THR A 114 -1.58 7.14 20.53
C THR A 114 -1.01 5.75 20.25
N GLU A 115 -1.85 4.72 20.20
CA GLU A 115 -1.42 3.35 19.90
C GLU A 115 -0.67 3.27 18.55
N THR A 116 -1.17 3.96 17.53
CA THR A 116 -0.52 4.07 16.21
C THR A 116 0.85 4.74 16.30
N ALA A 117 0.96 5.88 16.99
CA ALA A 117 2.24 6.59 17.14
C ALA A 117 3.26 5.76 17.94
N SER A 118 2.80 4.99 18.94
CA SER A 118 3.64 4.03 19.67
C SER A 118 4.17 2.93 18.74
N ALA A 119 3.32 2.34 17.89
CA ALA A 119 3.73 1.26 16.98
C ALA A 119 4.74 1.74 15.92
N ILE A 120 4.55 2.95 15.38
CA ILE A 120 5.52 3.59 14.47
C ILE A 120 6.88 3.74 15.16
N LEU A 121 6.88 4.26 16.39
CA LEU A 121 8.10 4.47 17.15
C LEU A 121 8.79 3.14 17.49
N ASP A 122 8.03 2.11 17.85
CA ASP A 122 8.59 0.78 18.16
C ASP A 122 9.33 0.14 17.00
N GLN A 123 8.74 0.21 15.79
CA GLN A 123 9.37 -0.26 14.57
C GLN A 123 10.64 0.54 14.26
N LYS A 124 10.58 1.88 14.40
CA LYS A 124 11.72 2.76 14.17
C LYS A 124 12.89 2.46 15.11
N ILE A 125 12.63 2.29 16.42
CA ILE A 125 13.65 1.96 17.40
C ILE A 125 14.31 0.61 17.10
N ALA A 126 13.53 -0.38 16.66
CA ALA A 126 14.09 -1.68 16.26
C ALA A 126 15.07 -1.54 15.08
N LEU A 127 14.71 -0.77 14.05
CA LEU A 127 15.59 -0.47 12.91
C LEU A 127 16.87 0.27 13.34
N GLU A 128 16.76 1.26 14.23
CA GLU A 128 17.91 2.01 14.76
C GLU A 128 18.89 1.13 15.54
N ILE A 129 18.39 0.21 16.37
CA ILE A 129 19.25 -0.74 17.12
C ILE A 129 19.96 -1.66 16.14
N ILE A 130 19.26 -2.17 15.12
CA ILE A 130 19.86 -3.01 14.09
C ILE A 130 20.97 -2.24 13.35
N ASP A 131 20.71 -1.00 12.92
CA ASP A 131 21.71 -0.18 12.23
C ASP A 131 22.96 0.07 13.08
N ALA A 132 22.79 0.36 14.37
CA ALA A 132 23.89 0.52 15.30
C ALA A 132 24.73 -0.78 15.45
N LYS A 133 24.07 -1.93 15.55
CA LYS A 133 24.75 -3.23 15.62
C LYS A 133 25.43 -3.60 14.30
N LYS A 134 24.82 -3.31 13.14
CA LYS A 134 25.42 -3.48 11.80
C LYS A 134 26.68 -2.62 11.66
N THR A 135 26.63 -1.37 12.10
CA THR A 135 27.79 -0.47 12.11
C THR A 135 28.92 -1.03 12.98
N LYS A 136 28.59 -1.55 14.17
CA LYS A 136 29.59 -2.19 15.04
C LYS A 136 30.15 -3.47 14.39
N TYR A 137 29.32 -4.28 13.75
CA TYR A 137 29.74 -5.47 13.02
C TYR A 137 30.74 -5.11 11.92
N ALA A 138 30.44 -4.11 11.10
CA ALA A 138 31.31 -3.63 10.03
C ALA A 138 32.66 -3.11 10.54
N ASN A 139 32.68 -2.46 11.71
CA ASN A 139 33.91 -1.98 12.34
C ASN A 139 34.75 -3.09 12.98
N THR A 140 34.10 -4.15 13.51
CA THR A 140 34.79 -5.29 14.13
C THR A 140 35.33 -6.27 13.08
N ALA A 141 34.63 -6.44 11.96
CA ALA A 141 34.93 -7.45 10.96
C ALA A 141 36.37 -7.40 10.39
N PRO A 142 37.02 -6.25 10.15
CA PRO A 142 38.42 -6.23 9.72
C PRO A 142 39.39 -6.81 10.74
N LEU A 143 39.08 -6.72 12.05
CA LEU A 143 39.98 -7.12 13.13
C LEU A 143 40.18 -8.64 13.20
N ILE A 144 39.20 -9.44 12.76
CA ILE A 144 39.32 -10.91 12.81
C ILE A 144 40.39 -11.42 11.86
N TYR A 145 40.73 -10.66 10.82
CA TYR A 145 41.70 -11.05 9.79
C TYR A 145 43.14 -10.66 10.16
N GLY A 146 43.40 -10.28 11.40
CA GLY A 146 44.73 -9.83 11.86
C GLY A 146 45.86 -10.87 11.76
N LEU A 147 45.53 -12.15 11.51
CA LEU A 147 46.50 -13.22 11.29
C LEU A 147 46.44 -13.69 9.83
N TYR A 148 47.39 -13.22 9.02
CA TYR A 148 47.58 -13.61 7.61
C TYR A 148 46.35 -13.42 6.71
N ASP A 149 45.50 -12.43 6.99
CA ASP A 149 44.22 -12.21 6.30
C ASP A 149 43.28 -13.43 6.33
N GLN A 150 43.42 -14.30 7.34
CA GLN A 150 42.62 -15.51 7.52
C GLN A 150 41.67 -15.37 8.71
N SER A 151 40.46 -15.90 8.56
CA SER A 151 39.49 -16.01 9.64
C SER A 151 40.02 -16.97 10.71
N PRO A 152 39.92 -16.63 12.01
CA PRO A 152 40.40 -17.50 13.07
C PRO A 152 39.45 -18.68 13.32
N PHE A 153 38.21 -18.63 12.81
CA PHE A 153 37.29 -19.76 12.90
C PHE A 153 37.89 -20.99 12.20
N TYR A 154 38.03 -22.08 12.97
CA TYR A 154 38.62 -23.37 12.56
C TYR A 154 40.10 -23.37 12.17
N LEU A 155 40.75 -22.20 12.07
CA LEU A 155 42.17 -22.05 11.71
C LEU A 155 43.03 -21.53 12.86
N MET A 156 42.44 -21.05 13.96
CA MET A 156 43.16 -20.36 15.04
C MET A 156 44.42 -21.11 15.49
N GLU A 157 44.32 -22.42 15.74
CA GLU A 157 45.45 -23.25 16.17
C GLU A 157 46.62 -23.24 15.16
N ASN A 158 46.33 -23.31 13.85
CA ASN A 158 47.37 -23.25 12.82
C ASN A 158 47.97 -21.84 12.68
N LEU A 159 47.13 -20.81 12.79
CA LEU A 159 47.54 -19.41 12.69
C LEU A 159 48.45 -19.02 13.85
N THR A 160 48.08 -19.39 15.09
CA THR A 160 48.89 -19.13 16.29
C THR A 160 50.18 -19.92 16.27
N TYR A 161 50.16 -21.17 15.79
CA TYR A 161 51.37 -21.97 15.67
C TYR A 161 52.38 -21.38 14.68
N THR A 162 51.89 -20.95 13.51
CA THR A 162 52.72 -20.33 12.46
C THR A 162 53.31 -19.01 12.97
N LYS A 163 52.47 -18.15 13.56
CA LYS A 163 52.91 -16.86 14.08
C LYS A 163 53.89 -16.99 15.24
N LEU A 164 53.69 -17.96 16.13
CA LEU A 164 54.60 -18.22 17.24
C LEU A 164 55.97 -18.66 16.73
N ARG A 165 56.03 -19.54 15.72
CA ARG A 165 57.31 -19.94 15.11
C ARG A 165 58.05 -18.74 14.51
N GLU A 166 57.36 -17.86 13.80
CA GLU A 166 57.94 -16.62 13.26
C GLU A 166 58.45 -15.70 14.37
N THR A 167 57.68 -15.52 15.44
CA THR A 167 58.06 -14.71 16.60
C THR A 167 59.31 -15.26 17.29
N LEU A 168 59.37 -16.58 17.50
CA LEU A 168 60.53 -17.26 18.10
C LEU A 168 61.78 -17.21 17.19
N ALA A 169 61.58 -17.12 15.88
CA ALA A 169 62.66 -16.94 14.90
C ALA A 169 63.07 -15.47 14.69
N SER A 170 62.39 -14.51 15.33
CA SER A 170 62.67 -13.08 15.19
C SER A 170 63.97 -12.65 15.91
N SER A 171 64.45 -11.44 15.61
CA SER A 171 65.68 -10.90 16.20
C SER A 171 65.56 -10.57 17.71
N ASP A 172 64.33 -10.41 18.22
CA ASP A 172 64.06 -10.16 19.65
C ASP A 172 62.80 -10.92 20.11
N PRO A 173 62.89 -12.25 20.29
CA PRO A 173 61.74 -13.09 20.61
C PRO A 173 61.04 -12.75 21.92
N ILE A 174 61.81 -12.35 22.96
CA ILE A 174 61.28 -12.11 24.30
C ILE A 174 60.36 -10.88 24.28
N LYS A 175 60.78 -9.80 23.62
CA LYS A 175 59.98 -8.59 23.50
C LYS A 175 58.75 -8.80 22.60
N ASN A 176 58.91 -9.52 21.49
CA ASN A 176 57.86 -9.74 20.50
C ASN A 176 56.80 -10.77 20.95
N LEU A 177 57.09 -11.59 21.96
CA LEU A 177 56.19 -12.62 22.47
C LEU A 177 54.92 -12.00 23.11
N GLY A 178 55.09 -10.94 23.92
CA GLY A 178 53.95 -10.25 24.55
C GLY A 178 52.98 -9.64 23.53
N ASP A 179 53.52 -9.00 22.48
CA ASP A 179 52.72 -8.45 21.38
C ASP A 179 51.98 -9.55 20.61
N THR A 180 52.61 -10.73 20.48
CA THR A 180 52.04 -11.89 19.79
C THR A 180 50.84 -12.48 20.56
N TYR A 181 50.96 -12.65 21.88
CA TYR A 181 49.81 -13.08 22.71
C TYR A 181 48.67 -12.06 22.68
N THR A 182 49.00 -10.76 22.76
CA THR A 182 48.01 -9.68 22.66
C THR A 182 47.26 -9.73 21.32
N LEU A 183 47.97 -10.00 20.23
CA LEU A 183 47.36 -10.17 18.91
C LEU A 183 46.39 -11.36 18.86
N TYR A 184 46.77 -12.51 19.44
CA TYR A 184 45.91 -13.69 19.48
C TYR A 184 44.60 -13.41 20.22
N ASP A 185 44.69 -12.81 21.40
CA ASP A 185 43.52 -12.48 22.21
C ASP A 185 42.62 -11.47 21.49
N ASN A 186 43.19 -10.44 20.87
CA ASN A 186 42.44 -9.43 20.12
C ASN A 186 41.69 -10.06 18.93
N VAL A 187 42.35 -10.90 18.14
CA VAL A 187 41.75 -11.58 16.99
C VAL A 187 40.63 -12.51 17.42
N TRP A 188 40.84 -13.31 18.48
CA TRP A 188 39.83 -14.24 18.96
C TRP A 188 38.64 -13.53 19.61
N ARG A 189 38.88 -12.49 20.43
CA ARG A 189 37.81 -11.66 21.00
C ARG A 189 36.99 -10.96 19.91
N ALA A 190 37.65 -10.42 18.88
CA ALA A 190 36.96 -9.83 17.75
C ALA A 190 36.06 -10.85 17.03
N ALA A 191 36.53 -12.09 16.84
CA ALA A 191 35.75 -13.15 16.22
C ALA A 191 34.50 -13.51 17.05
N GLN A 192 34.64 -13.65 18.37
CA GLN A 192 33.51 -13.93 19.25
C GLN A 192 32.52 -12.75 19.33
N GLU A 193 33.00 -11.51 19.30
CA GLU A 193 32.14 -10.32 19.21
C GLU A 193 31.38 -10.28 17.89
N LEU A 194 32.03 -10.63 16.77
CA LEU A 194 31.40 -10.67 15.45
C LEU A 194 30.27 -11.73 15.40
N LYS A 195 30.51 -12.89 16.02
CA LYS A 195 29.48 -13.92 16.23
C LYS A 195 28.31 -13.38 17.05
N ALA A 196 28.58 -12.76 18.21
CA ALA A 196 27.53 -12.19 19.06
C ALA A 196 26.69 -11.14 18.32
N LEU A 197 27.34 -10.23 17.58
CA LEU A 197 26.66 -9.21 16.78
C LEU A 197 25.78 -9.81 15.69
N SER A 198 26.28 -10.81 14.95
CA SER A 198 25.49 -11.47 13.90
C SER A 198 24.22 -12.13 14.45
N LEU A 199 24.32 -12.80 15.60
CA LEU A 199 23.19 -13.46 16.25
C LEU A 199 22.18 -12.44 16.79
N SER A 200 22.65 -11.36 17.43
CA SER A 200 21.76 -10.29 17.90
C SER A 200 21.00 -9.61 16.76
N ILE A 201 21.64 -9.40 15.60
CA ILE A 201 20.96 -8.82 14.42
C ILE A 201 19.88 -9.78 13.90
N ASP A 202 20.16 -11.08 13.82
CA ASP A 202 19.17 -12.10 13.41
C ASP A 202 17.96 -12.15 14.36
N ILE A 203 18.20 -12.07 15.69
CA ILE A 203 17.13 -12.00 16.70
C ILE A 203 16.24 -10.77 16.49
N LEU A 204 16.82 -9.58 16.30
CA LEU A 204 16.07 -8.35 16.09
C LEU A 204 15.33 -8.34 14.76
N ALA A 205 15.96 -8.83 13.68
CA ALA A 205 15.34 -8.90 12.36
C ALA A 205 14.08 -9.77 12.37
N LYS A 206 14.06 -10.87 13.13
CA LYS A 206 12.87 -11.73 13.31
C LYS A 206 11.70 -11.02 14.01
N LYS A 207 11.94 -9.93 14.76
CA LYS A 207 10.88 -9.12 15.39
C LYS A 207 10.25 -8.10 14.44
N LEU A 208 10.95 -7.68 13.38
CA LEU A 208 10.50 -6.60 12.49
C LEU A 208 9.17 -6.92 11.81
N SER A 209 8.98 -8.15 11.31
CA SER A 209 7.71 -8.56 10.69
C SER A 209 6.51 -8.41 11.65
N GLY A 210 6.68 -8.78 12.92
CA GLY A 210 5.64 -8.64 13.94
C GLY A 210 5.31 -7.18 14.24
N LEU A 211 6.33 -6.34 14.39
CA LEU A 211 6.16 -4.89 14.61
C LEU A 211 5.47 -4.22 13.42
N ALA A 212 5.85 -4.58 12.19
CA ALA A 212 5.26 -4.04 10.98
C ALA A 212 3.79 -4.43 10.83
N LYS A 213 3.43 -5.70 11.08
CA LYS A 213 2.05 -6.18 11.04
C LYS A 213 1.16 -5.52 12.10
N ALA A 214 1.69 -5.33 13.31
CA ALA A 214 0.98 -4.62 14.37
C ALA A 214 0.69 -3.16 13.97
N ARG A 215 1.69 -2.46 13.43
CA ARG A 215 1.55 -1.11 12.89
C ARG A 215 0.48 -1.04 11.78
N GLN A 216 0.58 -1.90 10.76
CA GLN A 216 -0.39 -1.95 9.66
C GLN A 216 -1.82 -2.21 10.14
N THR A 217 -2.01 -3.05 11.16
CA THR A 217 -3.33 -3.34 11.73
C THR A 217 -3.95 -2.11 12.40
N LEU A 218 -3.14 -1.34 13.13
CA LEU A 218 -3.59 -0.10 13.78
C LEU A 218 -3.89 1.02 12.77
N GLU A 219 -3.16 1.04 11.65
CA GLU A 219 -3.30 2.04 10.59
C GLU A 219 -4.40 1.69 9.56
N ALA A 220 -4.98 0.49 9.62
CA ALA A 220 -6.05 0.03 8.70
C ALA A 220 -7.35 0.85 8.78
N ASN A 221 -7.54 1.64 9.84
CA ASN A 221 -8.73 2.47 10.05
C ASN A 221 -8.58 3.91 9.51
N LEU A 222 -7.43 4.27 8.94
CA LEU A 222 -7.24 5.59 8.32
C LEU A 222 -8.10 5.67 7.04
N ALA A 223 -8.97 6.67 6.98
CA ALA A 223 -9.86 6.88 5.83
C ALA A 223 -9.04 7.04 4.54
N GLU A 224 -9.40 6.27 3.50
CA GLU A 224 -8.70 6.19 2.20
C GLU A 224 -8.59 7.54 1.43
N HIS A 225 -9.19 8.61 1.96
CA HIS A 225 -9.34 9.92 1.32
C HIS A 225 -8.42 11.01 1.92
N ASP A 226 -7.63 10.69 2.95
CA ASP A 226 -6.72 11.66 3.58
C ASP A 226 -5.44 11.86 2.72
N PRO A 227 -5.00 13.10 2.42
CA PRO A 227 -3.70 13.37 1.79
C PRO A 227 -2.50 12.70 2.49
N GLY A 228 -2.57 12.45 3.80
CA GLY A 228 -1.58 11.71 4.57
C GLY A 228 -1.51 10.21 4.23
N TRP A 229 -2.52 9.66 3.56
CA TRP A 229 -2.61 8.24 3.21
C TRP A 229 -1.59 7.81 2.14
N ALA A 230 -1.32 8.66 1.14
CA ALA A 230 -0.29 8.40 0.14
C ALA A 230 1.12 8.39 0.76
N ASN A 231 1.35 9.30 1.72
CA ASN A 231 2.61 9.34 2.48
C ASN A 231 2.79 8.08 3.32
N LEU A 232 1.73 7.55 3.93
CA LEU A 232 1.77 6.31 4.69
C LEU A 232 2.23 5.11 3.84
N HIS A 233 1.72 4.97 2.62
CA HIS A 233 2.11 3.85 1.74
C HIS A 233 3.57 3.96 1.30
N ASN A 234 4.04 5.19 1.05
CA ASN A 234 5.45 5.46 0.78
C ASN A 234 6.33 5.13 1.99
N GLU A 235 5.88 5.43 3.21
CA GLU A 235 6.59 5.02 4.42
C GLU A 235 6.68 3.50 4.58
N TYR A 236 5.61 2.76 4.26
CA TYR A 236 5.64 1.30 4.29
C TYR A 236 6.64 0.73 3.30
N LEU A 237 6.66 1.24 2.06
CA LEU A 237 7.59 0.77 1.04
C LEU A 237 9.04 1.10 1.42
N LYS A 238 9.28 2.25 2.05
CA LYS A 238 10.59 2.58 2.63
C LYS A 238 11.00 1.59 3.72
N ALA A 239 10.11 1.28 4.66
CA ALA A 239 10.38 0.30 5.72
C ALA A 239 10.66 -1.10 5.14
N ILE A 240 9.92 -1.50 4.09
CA ILE A 240 10.17 -2.76 3.36
C ILE A 240 11.56 -2.75 2.70
N ALA A 241 11.98 -1.63 2.13
CA ALA A 241 13.32 -1.50 1.55
C ALA A 241 14.43 -1.64 2.60
N ASP A 242 14.28 -0.99 3.77
CA ASP A 242 15.22 -1.09 4.88
C ASP A 242 15.28 -2.53 5.43
N GLU A 243 14.12 -3.19 5.56
CA GLU A 243 14.03 -4.59 5.98
C GLU A 243 14.67 -5.55 4.96
N LEU A 244 14.46 -5.34 3.66
CA LEU A 244 15.11 -6.13 2.60
C LEU A 244 16.64 -6.06 2.74
N GLU A 245 17.19 -4.86 2.93
CA GLU A 245 18.63 -4.68 3.10
C GLU A 245 19.15 -5.47 4.32
N ILE A 246 18.42 -5.45 5.43
CA ILE A 246 18.75 -6.23 6.63
C ILE A 246 18.76 -7.73 6.33
N GLN A 247 17.71 -8.25 5.65
CA GLN A 247 17.63 -9.69 5.33
C GLN A 247 18.75 -10.15 4.40
N VAL A 248 19.11 -9.34 3.41
CA VAL A 248 20.22 -9.63 2.49
C VAL A 248 21.55 -9.63 3.25
N GLN A 249 21.77 -8.67 4.15
CA GLN A 249 23.03 -8.58 4.90
C GLN A 249 23.20 -9.67 5.97
N LEU A 250 22.12 -10.33 6.39
CA LEU A 250 22.18 -11.53 7.25
C LEU A 250 22.75 -12.75 6.51
N LEU A 251 22.67 -12.80 5.19
CA LEU A 251 23.33 -13.84 4.41
C LEU A 251 24.87 -13.70 4.51
N PRO A 252 25.62 -14.82 4.50
CA PRO A 252 27.05 -14.84 4.21
C PRO A 252 27.41 -14.05 2.94
N GLU A 253 28.57 -13.38 2.93
CA GLU A 253 29.04 -12.52 1.82
C GLU A 253 28.97 -13.23 0.46
N TYR A 254 29.41 -14.50 0.39
CA TYR A 254 29.41 -15.26 -0.87
C TYR A 254 28.00 -15.54 -1.41
N LEU A 255 26.99 -15.73 -0.53
CA LEU A 255 25.60 -15.92 -0.94
C LEU A 255 24.94 -14.61 -1.37
N GLN A 256 25.35 -13.47 -0.80
CA GLN A 256 24.88 -12.16 -1.25
C GLN A 256 25.34 -11.86 -2.68
N VAL A 257 26.61 -12.16 -2.97
CA VAL A 257 27.20 -11.98 -4.31
C VAL A 257 26.50 -12.89 -5.31
N GLU A 258 26.28 -14.15 -4.95
CA GLU A 258 25.58 -15.12 -5.80
C GLU A 258 24.14 -14.69 -6.09
N LEU A 259 23.38 -14.30 -5.07
CA LEU A 259 22.02 -13.76 -5.23
C LEU A 259 21.99 -12.55 -6.18
N THR A 260 22.91 -11.60 -5.97
CA THR A 260 22.99 -10.39 -6.81
C THR A 260 23.32 -10.74 -8.26
N SER A 261 24.19 -11.73 -8.47
CA SER A 261 24.57 -12.17 -9.82
C SER A 261 23.43 -12.90 -10.56
N LEU A 262 22.59 -13.62 -9.83
CA LEU A 262 21.50 -14.43 -10.41
C LEU A 262 20.19 -13.66 -10.58
N ALA A 263 19.92 -12.66 -9.73
CA ALA A 263 18.65 -11.93 -9.74
C ALA A 263 18.41 -11.11 -11.02
N GLY A 264 19.47 -10.73 -11.75
CA GLY A 264 19.35 -9.98 -13.00
C GLY A 264 18.88 -8.53 -12.83
N SER A 265 18.31 -7.94 -13.88
CA SER A 265 17.85 -6.54 -13.88
C SER A 265 16.47 -6.40 -13.24
N VAL A 266 16.30 -5.39 -12.40
CA VAL A 266 15.03 -5.03 -11.73
C VAL A 266 14.39 -3.76 -12.30
N VAL A 267 14.95 -3.22 -13.38
CA VAL A 267 14.46 -1.98 -14.01
C VAL A 267 13.01 -2.17 -14.49
N GLY A 268 12.12 -1.29 -14.04
CA GLY A 268 10.70 -1.28 -14.42
C GLY A 268 9.81 -2.24 -13.63
N LEU A 269 10.36 -3.02 -12.70
CA LEU A 269 9.58 -3.85 -11.79
C LEU A 269 9.05 -3.05 -10.61
N THR A 270 7.83 -3.35 -10.17
CA THR A 270 7.28 -2.82 -8.92
C THR A 270 7.98 -3.44 -7.70
N PRO A 271 7.89 -2.84 -6.50
CA PRO A 271 8.51 -3.40 -5.30
C PRO A 271 8.09 -4.84 -4.98
N ASP A 272 6.80 -5.17 -5.13
CA ASP A 272 6.26 -6.53 -4.93
C ASP A 272 6.83 -7.52 -5.96
N GLN A 273 6.88 -7.15 -7.24
CA GLN A 273 7.47 -7.96 -8.31
C GLN A 273 8.97 -8.19 -8.07
N THR A 274 9.68 -7.16 -7.63
CA THR A 274 11.11 -7.22 -7.32
C THR A 274 11.39 -8.21 -6.18
N LEU A 275 10.60 -8.14 -5.09
CA LEU A 275 10.74 -9.07 -3.97
C LEU A 275 10.42 -10.51 -4.36
N MET A 276 9.39 -10.73 -5.20
CA MET A 276 9.06 -12.05 -5.73
C MET A 276 10.18 -12.62 -6.61
N LEU A 277 10.83 -11.79 -7.42
CA LEU A 277 12.01 -12.20 -8.21
C LEU A 277 13.16 -12.66 -7.30
N TYR A 278 13.47 -11.91 -6.24
CA TYR A 278 14.51 -12.29 -5.29
C TYR A 278 14.17 -13.57 -4.53
N LYS A 279 12.91 -13.72 -4.09
CA LYS A 279 12.44 -14.97 -3.48
C LYS A 279 12.63 -16.16 -4.41
N ASN A 280 12.19 -16.07 -5.67
CA ASN A 280 12.33 -17.15 -6.64
C ASN A 280 13.80 -17.48 -6.93
N THR A 281 14.66 -16.46 -6.95
CA THR A 281 16.12 -16.65 -7.10
C THR A 281 16.69 -17.41 -5.90
N LEU A 282 16.31 -17.03 -4.68
CA LEU A 282 16.71 -17.74 -3.46
C LEU A 282 16.21 -19.18 -3.44
N ASP A 283 14.96 -19.44 -3.84
CA ASP A 283 14.41 -20.80 -3.91
C ASP A 283 15.22 -21.68 -4.86
N LYS A 284 15.63 -21.14 -6.02
CA LYS A 284 16.52 -21.83 -6.95
C LYS A 284 17.89 -22.11 -6.32
N MET A 285 18.48 -21.14 -5.63
CA MET A 285 19.76 -21.33 -4.91
C MET A 285 19.63 -22.39 -3.81
N ILE A 286 18.48 -22.48 -3.13
CA ILE A 286 18.20 -23.52 -2.14
C ILE A 286 18.19 -24.90 -2.81
N GLU A 287 17.47 -25.05 -3.92
CA GLU A 287 17.42 -26.30 -4.68
C GLU A 287 18.82 -26.75 -5.13
N GLU A 288 19.60 -25.84 -5.72
CA GLU A 288 20.97 -26.11 -6.17
C GLU A 288 21.90 -26.47 -5.00
N THR A 289 21.81 -25.74 -3.89
CA THR A 289 22.63 -25.99 -2.68
C THR A 289 22.27 -27.33 -2.03
N MET A 290 20.98 -27.65 -1.94
CA MET A 290 20.50 -28.93 -1.38
C MET A 290 20.92 -30.11 -2.27
N ALA A 291 20.88 -29.96 -3.60
CA ALA A 291 21.35 -30.97 -4.54
C ALA A 291 22.87 -31.22 -4.46
N ALA A 292 23.64 -30.23 -4.00
CA ALA A 292 25.09 -30.33 -3.82
C ALA A 292 25.50 -31.06 -2.52
N ILE A 293 24.55 -31.37 -1.61
CA ILE A 293 24.85 -32.09 -0.37
C ILE A 293 25.23 -33.54 -0.69
N LYS A 294 26.43 -33.95 -0.25
CA LYS A 294 26.96 -35.32 -0.40
C LYS A 294 26.99 -36.04 0.95
N PRO A 295 26.94 -37.39 0.97
CA PRO A 295 27.18 -38.16 2.19
C PRO A 295 28.54 -37.86 2.82
N ILE A 296 28.62 -38.00 4.15
CA ILE A 296 29.86 -37.79 4.90
C ILE A 296 30.71 -39.06 4.83
N ASP A 297 31.89 -38.96 4.20
CA ASP A 297 32.89 -40.03 4.21
C ASP A 297 33.81 -39.92 5.44
N PRO A 298 34.08 -41.02 6.17
CA PRO A 298 35.00 -40.97 7.30
C PRO A 298 36.44 -40.69 6.85
N PRO A 299 37.24 -39.92 7.62
CA PRO A 299 38.65 -39.70 7.31
C PRO A 299 39.45 -41.01 7.26
N LEU A 300 40.57 -41.00 6.54
CA LEU A 300 41.43 -42.17 6.46
C LEU A 300 42.07 -42.44 7.83
N ALA A 301 42.12 -43.72 8.21
CA ALA A 301 42.84 -44.12 9.41
C ALA A 301 44.35 -43.92 9.20
N ILE A 302 45.02 -43.30 10.17
CA ILE A 302 46.48 -43.08 10.10
C ILE A 302 47.23 -44.17 10.87
N ASN A 303 48.36 -44.61 10.32
CA ASN A 303 49.28 -45.50 11.03
C ASN A 303 50.40 -44.68 11.66
N ARG A 304 50.49 -44.67 12.99
CA ARG A 304 51.58 -44.05 13.73
C ARG A 304 52.35 -45.13 14.48
N ASN A 305 53.54 -45.47 14.01
CA ASN A 305 54.42 -46.48 14.62
C ASN A 305 53.73 -47.84 14.89
N GLY A 306 52.86 -48.30 13.98
CA GLY A 306 52.13 -49.57 14.12
C GLY A 306 50.76 -49.47 14.80
N LEU A 307 50.40 -48.30 15.35
CA LEU A 307 49.07 -48.04 15.89
C LEU A 307 48.16 -47.42 14.81
N MET A 308 47.05 -48.08 14.53
CA MET A 308 45.99 -47.54 13.66
C MET A 308 45.11 -46.59 14.48
N ILE A 309 45.06 -45.32 14.09
CA ILE A 309 44.21 -44.29 14.71
C ILE A 309 43.02 -44.05 13.78
N TYR A 310 41.82 -44.28 14.31
CA TYR A 310 40.56 -44.01 13.61
C TYR A 310 40.01 -42.66 14.06
N TYR A 311 39.43 -41.92 13.12
CA TYR A 311 38.77 -40.65 13.38
C TYR A 311 37.25 -40.78 13.23
N PRO A 312 36.46 -40.02 14.02
CA PRO A 312 35.02 -39.93 13.78
C PRO A 312 34.76 -39.33 12.40
N ALA A 313 33.64 -39.70 11.77
CA ALA A 313 33.24 -39.15 10.48
C ALA A 313 32.96 -37.63 10.54
N ALA A 314 32.40 -37.17 11.66
CA ALA A 314 32.10 -35.76 11.90
C ALA A 314 33.25 -35.05 12.65
N ASN A 315 33.53 -33.81 12.27
CA ASN A 315 34.45 -32.94 13.01
C ASN A 315 33.72 -32.36 14.25
N PRO A 316 34.16 -32.66 15.48
CA PRO A 316 33.50 -32.17 16.70
C PRO A 316 33.63 -30.66 16.91
N ARG A 317 34.53 -29.97 16.18
CA ARG A 317 34.71 -28.51 16.25
C ARG A 317 33.84 -27.75 15.24
N VAL A 318 33.21 -28.45 14.29
CA VAL A 318 32.33 -27.85 13.27
C VAL A 318 30.94 -28.43 13.43
N THR A 319 30.15 -27.81 14.30
CA THR A 319 28.82 -28.28 14.70
C THR A 319 27.75 -27.23 14.40
N PRO A 320 26.77 -27.53 13.52
CA PRO A 320 25.60 -26.67 13.31
C PRO A 320 24.77 -26.46 14.59
N PRO A 321 23.99 -25.36 14.69
CA PRO A 321 23.88 -24.27 13.71
C PRO A 321 25.08 -23.31 13.78
N LEU A 322 25.53 -22.83 12.61
CA LEU A 322 26.64 -21.87 12.50
C LEU A 322 26.12 -20.44 12.39
N SER A 323 26.82 -19.50 13.01
CA SER A 323 26.62 -18.07 12.75
C SER A 323 27.19 -17.67 11.37
N LYS A 324 26.80 -16.49 10.88
CA LYS A 324 27.31 -15.93 9.61
C LYS A 324 28.85 -15.98 9.52
N PRO A 325 29.62 -15.41 10.46
CA PRO A 325 31.08 -15.39 10.35
C PRO A 325 31.73 -16.78 10.52
N GLU A 326 31.08 -17.71 11.23
CA GLU A 326 31.53 -19.11 11.30
C GLU A 326 31.37 -19.81 9.95
N LEU A 327 30.24 -19.63 9.26
CA LEU A 327 30.00 -20.22 7.94
C LEU A 327 30.96 -19.66 6.87
N GLU A 328 31.23 -18.35 6.92
CA GLU A 328 32.25 -17.70 6.07
C GLU A 328 33.67 -18.25 6.36
N GLY A 329 34.00 -18.49 7.63
CA GLY A 329 35.23 -19.15 8.04
C GLY A 329 35.33 -20.60 7.55
N LEU A 330 34.22 -21.36 7.59
CA LEU A 330 34.17 -22.73 7.06
C LEU A 330 34.40 -22.75 5.54
N LYS A 331 33.81 -21.81 4.81
CA LYS A 331 34.04 -21.65 3.37
C LYS A 331 35.53 -21.39 3.07
N GLN A 332 36.18 -20.54 3.87
CA GLN A 332 37.61 -20.28 3.74
C GLN A 332 38.45 -21.52 4.07
N LEU A 333 38.11 -22.26 5.14
CA LEU A 333 38.79 -23.52 5.48
C LEU A 333 38.76 -24.51 4.32
N ILE A 334 37.58 -24.78 3.76
CA ILE A 334 37.41 -25.70 2.62
C ILE A 334 38.26 -25.27 1.43
N TYR A 335 38.25 -23.96 1.11
CA TYR A 335 39.10 -23.43 0.05
C TYR A 335 40.58 -23.73 0.31
N LEU A 336 41.07 -23.49 1.52
CA LEU A 336 42.47 -23.77 1.87
C LEU A 336 42.79 -25.26 1.81
N GLN A 337 41.91 -26.14 2.28
CA GLN A 337 42.09 -27.60 2.16
C GLN A 337 42.18 -28.07 0.70
N GLN A 338 41.49 -27.39 -0.21
CA GLN A 338 41.46 -27.73 -1.64
C GLN A 338 42.57 -27.06 -2.46
N ASN A 339 43.19 -25.98 -1.99
CA ASN A 339 44.10 -25.16 -2.79
C ASN A 339 45.48 -24.94 -2.17
N THR A 340 45.73 -25.45 -0.96
CA THR A 340 47.02 -25.28 -0.26
C THR A 340 47.52 -26.62 0.31
N ALA A 341 48.67 -26.58 0.98
CA ALA A 341 49.20 -27.72 1.74
C ALA A 341 48.43 -28.02 3.05
N LEU A 342 47.36 -27.28 3.35
CA LEU A 342 46.48 -27.58 4.47
C LEU A 342 45.80 -28.94 4.26
N GLY A 343 45.85 -29.81 5.26
CA GLY A 343 45.37 -31.19 5.10
C GLY A 343 43.85 -31.31 4.94
N VAL A 344 43.42 -32.40 4.31
CA VAL A 344 42.03 -32.64 3.86
C VAL A 344 41.16 -33.41 4.86
N ARG A 345 41.61 -33.56 6.12
CA ARG A 345 40.85 -34.27 7.15
C ARG A 345 39.47 -33.63 7.34
N TRP A 346 38.42 -34.47 7.39
CA TRP A 346 37.01 -34.06 7.53
C TRP A 346 36.47 -33.16 6.40
N LEU A 347 37.14 -33.07 5.24
CA LEU A 347 36.68 -32.24 4.12
C LEU A 347 35.24 -32.59 3.70
N SER A 348 34.88 -33.88 3.66
CA SER A 348 33.50 -34.35 3.37
C SER A 348 32.47 -33.82 4.37
N HIS A 349 32.79 -33.83 5.68
CA HIS A 349 31.95 -33.27 6.73
C HIS A 349 31.86 -31.74 6.63
N HIS A 350 32.96 -31.06 6.35
CA HIS A 350 32.97 -29.61 6.15
C HIS A 350 32.10 -29.19 4.97
N ASP A 351 32.22 -29.87 3.82
CA ASP A 351 31.39 -29.64 2.63
C ASP A 351 29.90 -29.88 2.94
N PHE A 352 29.58 -30.95 3.68
CA PHE A 352 28.22 -31.23 4.13
C PHE A 352 27.66 -30.09 5.01
N VAL A 353 28.42 -29.64 6.01
CA VAL A 353 27.99 -28.56 6.91
C VAL A 353 27.86 -27.23 6.16
N LEU A 354 28.81 -26.91 5.27
CA LEU A 354 28.76 -25.69 4.45
C LEU A 354 27.47 -25.65 3.63
N ASN A 355 27.14 -26.71 2.91
CA ASN A 355 25.95 -26.75 2.05
C ASN A 355 24.66 -26.76 2.88
N SER A 356 24.58 -27.56 3.94
CA SER A 356 23.37 -27.63 4.78
C SER A 356 23.10 -26.31 5.52
N GLU A 357 24.11 -25.65 6.07
CA GLU A 357 23.94 -24.33 6.69
C GLU A 357 23.70 -23.23 5.65
N SER A 358 24.33 -23.28 4.47
CA SER A 358 24.03 -22.34 3.36
C SER A 358 22.55 -22.42 2.97
N ALA A 359 22.01 -23.64 2.80
CA ALA A 359 20.60 -23.85 2.52
C ALA A 359 19.70 -23.29 3.65
N ARG A 360 20.11 -23.43 4.92
CA ARG A 360 19.39 -22.83 6.06
C ARG A 360 19.36 -21.30 6.00
N PHE A 361 20.49 -20.65 5.70
CA PHE A 361 20.55 -19.18 5.53
C PHE A 361 19.68 -18.70 4.36
N LEU A 362 19.76 -19.39 3.22
CA LEU A 362 18.94 -19.09 2.04
C LEU A 362 17.45 -19.28 2.32
N ALA A 363 17.05 -20.35 3.01
CA ALA A 363 15.66 -20.60 3.38
C ALA A 363 15.13 -19.53 4.35
N ASN A 364 15.93 -19.11 5.33
CA ASN A 364 15.56 -18.02 6.23
C ASN A 364 15.35 -16.71 5.46
N ALA A 365 16.25 -16.36 4.54
CA ALA A 365 16.12 -15.18 3.69
C ALA A 365 14.90 -15.27 2.75
N SER A 366 14.67 -16.43 2.11
CA SER A 366 13.52 -16.64 1.21
C SER A 366 12.20 -16.44 1.96
N ASN A 367 12.07 -17.03 3.16
CA ASN A 367 10.89 -16.87 4.00
C ASN A 367 10.67 -15.41 4.42
N ALA A 368 11.73 -14.70 4.82
CA ALA A 368 11.63 -13.30 5.21
C ALA A 368 11.27 -12.40 4.02
N ILE A 369 11.89 -12.59 2.85
CA ILE A 369 11.57 -11.84 1.63
C ILE A 369 10.15 -12.17 1.14
N SER A 370 9.67 -13.41 1.33
CA SER A 370 8.27 -13.76 1.04
C SER A 370 7.28 -13.00 1.90
N ASP A 371 7.58 -12.77 3.19
CA ASP A 371 6.75 -11.92 4.06
C ASP A 371 6.77 -10.46 3.60
N LEU A 372 7.93 -9.94 3.21
CA LEU A 372 8.07 -8.60 2.63
C LEU A 372 7.26 -8.47 1.33
N ALA A 373 7.31 -9.47 0.45
CA ALA A 373 6.54 -9.50 -0.79
C ALA A 373 5.03 -9.47 -0.52
N GLY A 374 4.56 -10.24 0.47
CA GLY A 374 3.15 -10.22 0.89
C GLY A 374 2.71 -8.84 1.38
N ARG A 375 3.54 -8.16 2.18
CA ARG A 375 3.27 -6.79 2.66
C ARG A 375 3.31 -5.76 1.52
N ALA A 376 4.26 -5.87 0.59
CA ALA A 376 4.35 -5.00 -0.59
C ALA A 376 3.12 -5.16 -1.50
N GLN A 377 2.64 -6.40 -1.70
CA GLN A 377 1.44 -6.68 -2.46
C GLN A 377 0.18 -6.03 -1.83
N GLN A 378 0.07 -6.04 -0.50
CA GLN A 378 -1.03 -5.37 0.20
C GLN A 378 -1.04 -3.86 -0.07
N VAL A 379 0.13 -3.22 0.01
CA VAL A 379 0.31 -1.79 -0.31
C VAL A 379 -0.07 -1.53 -1.77
N ALA A 380 0.44 -2.33 -2.71
CA ALA A 380 0.14 -2.17 -4.14
C ALA A 380 -1.37 -2.35 -4.43
N THR A 381 -2.01 -3.32 -3.79
CA THR A 381 -3.45 -3.57 -3.95
C THR A 381 -4.27 -2.41 -3.40
N ALA A 382 -3.88 -1.84 -2.25
CA ALA A 382 -4.55 -0.69 -1.67
C ALA A 382 -4.42 0.56 -2.58
N GLN A 383 -3.21 0.81 -3.11
CA GLN A 383 -2.97 1.88 -4.08
C GLN A 383 -3.79 1.69 -5.36
N ALA A 384 -3.86 0.47 -5.90
CA ALA A 384 -4.63 0.17 -7.10
C ALA A 384 -6.14 0.38 -6.92
N ARG A 385 -6.70 0.04 -5.74
CA ARG A 385 -8.12 0.30 -5.44
C ARG A 385 -8.43 1.78 -5.46
N ILE A 386 -7.58 2.62 -4.87
CA ILE A 386 -7.78 4.06 -4.85
C ILE A 386 -7.58 4.67 -6.23
N GLU A 387 -6.57 4.22 -6.96
CA GLU A 387 -6.37 4.64 -8.34
C GLU A 387 -7.61 4.32 -9.18
N ALA A 388 -8.19 3.13 -9.00
CA ALA A 388 -9.44 2.76 -9.67
C ALA A 388 -10.59 3.70 -9.29
N VAL A 389 -10.75 4.08 -8.01
CA VAL A 389 -11.76 5.06 -7.56
C VAL A 389 -11.49 6.45 -8.16
N ARG A 390 -10.23 6.89 -8.20
CA ARG A 390 -9.83 8.18 -8.77
C ARG A 390 -10.14 8.23 -10.27
N VAL A 391 -9.74 7.19 -11.00
CA VAL A 391 -10.00 7.05 -12.44
C VAL A 391 -11.51 7.01 -12.69
N ALA A 392 -12.26 6.23 -11.89
CA ALA A 392 -13.71 6.14 -12.00
C ALA A 392 -14.45 7.46 -11.70
N ASN A 393 -13.82 8.41 -10.99
CA ASN A 393 -14.34 9.75 -10.70
C ASN A 393 -13.68 10.87 -11.54
N THR A 394 -12.96 10.52 -12.61
CA THR A 394 -12.32 11.50 -13.51
C THR A 394 -13.04 11.57 -14.86
N TYR A 395 -13.61 12.73 -15.20
CA TYR A 395 -14.38 12.98 -16.42
C TYR A 395 -13.58 13.85 -17.38
N ARG A 396 -13.61 13.54 -18.68
CA ARG A 396 -12.81 14.23 -19.71
C ARG A 396 -13.70 14.80 -20.81
N LEU A 397 -13.44 16.05 -21.19
CA LEU A 397 -14.13 16.75 -22.26
C LEU A 397 -13.14 17.41 -23.23
N SER A 398 -13.50 17.42 -24.51
CA SER A 398 -12.83 18.28 -25.48
C SER A 398 -13.29 19.72 -25.30
N GLY A 399 -12.36 20.66 -25.26
CA GLY A 399 -12.66 22.08 -25.12
C GLY A 399 -13.54 22.62 -26.24
N THR A 400 -13.23 22.27 -27.49
CA THR A 400 -13.99 22.71 -28.68
C THR A 400 -15.44 22.23 -28.64
N ALA A 401 -15.65 20.97 -28.24
CA ALA A 401 -16.97 20.39 -28.12
C ALA A 401 -17.75 21.00 -26.94
N ALA A 402 -17.11 21.12 -25.77
CA ALA A 402 -17.74 21.68 -24.57
C ALA A 402 -18.17 23.14 -24.74
N ALA A 403 -17.44 23.93 -25.55
CA ALA A 403 -17.77 25.33 -25.81
C ALA A 403 -19.05 25.52 -26.66
N THR A 404 -19.46 24.52 -27.42
CA THR A 404 -20.52 24.67 -28.44
C THR A 404 -21.71 23.73 -28.26
N GLN A 405 -21.54 22.62 -27.52
CA GLN A 405 -22.52 21.56 -27.44
C GLN A 405 -22.83 21.16 -25.99
N ALA A 406 -24.00 20.54 -25.78
CA ALA A 406 -24.31 19.83 -24.55
C ALA A 406 -23.84 18.38 -24.69
N ILE A 407 -22.99 17.91 -23.78
CA ILE A 407 -22.30 16.62 -23.85
C ILE A 407 -22.57 15.84 -22.57
N VAL A 408 -22.91 14.56 -22.72
CA VAL A 408 -22.96 13.60 -21.61
C VAL A 408 -21.65 12.83 -21.58
N MET A 409 -21.04 12.72 -20.40
CA MET A 409 -19.71 12.15 -20.19
C MET A 409 -19.71 11.17 -19.03
N THR A 410 -18.91 10.12 -19.13
CA THR A 410 -18.58 9.19 -18.04
C THR A 410 -17.07 9.24 -17.78
N SER A 411 -16.58 8.43 -16.84
CA SER A 411 -15.15 8.33 -16.58
C SER A 411 -14.35 7.63 -17.68
N VAL A 412 -15.02 6.88 -18.56
CA VAL A 412 -14.36 6.16 -19.67
C VAL A 412 -14.54 6.84 -21.03
N GLY A 413 -15.40 7.86 -21.16
CA GLY A 413 -15.62 8.54 -22.43
C GLY A 413 -16.89 9.38 -22.52
N THR A 414 -17.13 10.01 -23.68
CA THR A 414 -18.37 10.74 -23.98
C THR A 414 -19.45 9.83 -24.52
N ILE A 415 -20.70 10.04 -24.14
CA ILE A 415 -21.85 9.26 -24.62
C ILE A 415 -22.39 9.85 -25.93
N ALA A 416 -22.53 9.00 -26.94
CA ALA A 416 -23.11 9.39 -28.23
C ALA A 416 -24.64 9.46 -28.20
N THR A 417 -25.21 10.31 -29.07
CA THR A 417 -26.66 10.35 -29.33
C THR A 417 -27.12 9.08 -30.04
N ALA A 418 -28.31 8.58 -29.68
CA ALA A 418 -28.91 7.42 -30.33
C ALA A 418 -29.10 7.63 -31.84
N GLU A 419 -28.89 6.56 -32.63
CA GLU A 419 -29.05 6.61 -34.08
C GLU A 419 -30.48 7.00 -34.48
N GLY A 420 -30.60 7.79 -35.55
CA GLY A 420 -31.90 8.24 -36.10
C GLY A 420 -32.53 9.44 -35.38
N ILE A 421 -31.90 10.01 -34.36
CA ILE A 421 -32.37 11.24 -33.70
C ILE A 421 -31.85 12.49 -34.44
N THR A 422 -32.76 13.41 -34.76
CA THR A 422 -32.46 14.66 -35.49
C THR A 422 -32.32 15.90 -34.59
N ILE A 423 -32.80 15.81 -33.35
CA ILE A 423 -32.76 16.90 -32.37
C ILE A 423 -31.46 16.79 -31.56
N THR A 424 -30.69 17.89 -31.45
CA THR A 424 -29.50 17.91 -30.61
C THR A 424 -29.87 18.03 -29.13
N LEU A 425 -29.02 17.51 -28.24
CA LEU A 425 -29.24 17.62 -26.79
C LEU A 425 -29.36 19.09 -26.33
N GLN A 426 -28.56 19.97 -26.91
CA GLN A 426 -28.61 21.40 -26.62
C GLN A 426 -29.97 22.01 -27.03
N ALA A 427 -30.50 21.65 -28.20
CA ALA A 427 -31.82 22.11 -28.65
C ALA A 427 -32.95 21.59 -27.75
N ALA A 428 -32.87 20.34 -27.32
CA ALA A 428 -33.82 19.75 -26.38
C ALA A 428 -33.82 20.47 -25.02
N ILE A 429 -32.64 20.77 -24.46
CA ILE A 429 -32.52 21.55 -23.22
C ILE A 429 -33.13 22.94 -23.38
N ARG A 430 -32.81 23.66 -24.47
CA ARG A 430 -33.39 24.99 -24.75
C ARG A 430 -34.90 24.95 -24.86
N SER A 431 -35.44 23.94 -25.55
CA SER A 431 -36.89 23.73 -25.68
C SER A 431 -37.54 23.50 -24.31
N ALA A 432 -36.91 22.70 -23.44
CA ALA A 432 -37.40 22.45 -22.08
C ALA A 432 -37.38 23.72 -21.21
N VAL A 433 -36.33 24.53 -21.29
CA VAL A 433 -36.22 25.83 -20.60
C VAL A 433 -37.31 26.80 -21.07
N ALA A 434 -37.49 26.93 -22.39
CA ALA A 434 -38.50 27.81 -22.98
C ALA A 434 -39.93 27.41 -22.53
N ALA A 435 -40.26 26.13 -22.63
CA ALA A 435 -41.57 25.60 -22.24
C ALA A 435 -41.87 25.82 -20.74
N LEU A 436 -40.86 25.70 -19.87
CA LEU A 436 -41.01 25.98 -18.44
C LEU A 436 -41.25 27.47 -18.17
N THR A 437 -40.58 28.35 -18.91
CA THR A 437 -40.66 29.80 -18.73
C THR A 437 -42.02 30.34 -19.16
N GLU A 438 -42.60 29.80 -20.24
CA GLU A 438 -43.95 30.18 -20.71
C GLU A 438 -45.06 29.75 -19.73
N LEU A 439 -44.87 28.64 -19.00
CA LEU A 439 -45.88 28.11 -18.07
C LEU A 439 -46.12 29.01 -16.85
N VAL A 440 -45.12 29.81 -16.44
CA VAL A 440 -45.18 30.73 -15.29
C VAL A 440 -46.30 31.78 -15.44
N ALA A 441 -46.83 31.98 -16.66
CA ALA A 441 -47.96 32.86 -16.93
C ALA A 441 -49.34 32.28 -16.52
N SER A 442 -49.44 31.02 -16.09
CA SER A 442 -50.72 30.40 -15.70
C SER A 442 -50.64 29.66 -14.36
N THR A 443 -51.50 30.05 -13.42
CA THR A 443 -51.61 29.45 -12.09
C THR A 443 -52.14 28.02 -12.17
N ALA A 444 -51.26 27.02 -12.14
CA ALA A 444 -51.60 25.63 -11.87
C ALA A 444 -50.63 25.05 -10.83
N SER A 445 -51.19 24.64 -9.69
CA SER A 445 -50.47 24.28 -8.47
C SER A 445 -49.77 22.92 -8.57
N GLY A 446 -48.47 22.89 -8.91
CA GLY A 446 -47.58 21.72 -8.83
C GLY A 446 -46.15 22.05 -9.32
N LEU A 447 -45.11 21.36 -8.85
CA LEU A 447 -43.76 21.50 -9.45
C LEU A 447 -43.73 20.83 -10.82
N MET A 448 -43.32 21.59 -11.84
CA MET A 448 -43.25 21.15 -13.23
C MET A 448 -41.79 21.07 -13.68
N VAL A 449 -41.48 20.09 -14.52
CA VAL A 449 -40.14 19.91 -15.10
C VAL A 449 -40.21 19.78 -16.61
N GLY A 450 -39.21 20.34 -17.29
CA GLY A 450 -39.02 20.20 -18.71
C GLY A 450 -38.07 19.05 -18.99
N VAL A 451 -38.55 17.97 -19.61
CA VAL A 451 -37.71 16.80 -19.93
C VAL A 451 -36.92 17.08 -21.19
N SER A 452 -35.60 16.86 -21.13
CA SER A 452 -34.68 17.17 -22.22
C SER A 452 -34.00 15.94 -22.82
N ALA A 453 -33.83 14.86 -22.06
CA ALA A 453 -33.24 13.63 -22.57
C ALA A 453 -33.56 12.39 -21.74
N LEU A 454 -33.41 11.23 -22.38
CA LEU A 454 -33.38 9.91 -21.75
C LEU A 454 -32.02 9.27 -21.99
N VAL A 455 -31.33 8.89 -20.92
CA VAL A 455 -30.02 8.23 -20.94
C VAL A 455 -30.21 6.77 -20.56
N TYR A 456 -29.72 5.87 -21.41
CA TYR A 456 -29.79 4.42 -21.20
C TYR A 456 -28.40 3.81 -21.08
N SER A 457 -28.19 2.98 -20.06
CA SER A 457 -27.00 2.16 -19.87
C SER A 457 -27.38 0.69 -19.66
N PRO A 458 -26.95 -0.25 -20.52
CA PRO A 458 -27.18 -1.69 -20.37
C PRO A 458 -26.49 -2.37 -19.16
N LYS A 459 -25.53 -1.73 -18.47
CA LYS A 459 -24.73 -2.36 -17.40
C LYS A 459 -25.13 -1.88 -16.00
N LEU A 460 -26.12 -2.49 -15.36
CA LEU A 460 -26.37 -2.32 -13.91
C LEU A 460 -26.95 -3.62 -13.32
N ALA A 461 -26.08 -4.50 -12.80
CA ALA A 461 -26.52 -5.66 -12.00
C ALA A 461 -25.49 -6.23 -10.98
N ASN A 462 -24.28 -5.68 -10.82
CA ASN A 462 -23.23 -6.35 -10.03
C ASN A 462 -22.33 -5.45 -9.16
N GLY A 463 -22.71 -4.21 -8.82
CA GLY A 463 -21.95 -3.39 -7.86
C GLY A 463 -20.53 -2.96 -8.26
N GLU A 464 -20.04 -3.32 -9.45
CA GLU A 464 -18.73 -2.90 -9.97
C GLU A 464 -18.81 -1.47 -10.51
N LEU A 465 -18.66 -0.44 -9.65
CA LEU A 465 -18.70 1.02 -9.97
C LEU A 465 -18.73 1.36 -11.49
N PRO A 466 -19.88 1.23 -12.19
CA PRO A 466 -19.92 1.45 -13.62
C PRO A 466 -20.65 2.78 -13.88
N GLU A 467 -19.83 3.79 -14.14
CA GLU A 467 -20.10 4.97 -14.97
C GLU A 467 -21.35 5.78 -14.58
N ARG A 468 -21.26 6.45 -13.42
CA ARG A 468 -21.95 7.73 -13.23
C ARG A 468 -21.65 8.61 -14.43
N TYR A 469 -22.66 9.33 -14.91
CA TYR A 469 -22.48 10.31 -15.95
C TYR A 469 -22.60 11.73 -15.38
N ALA A 470 -21.93 12.65 -16.05
CA ALA A 470 -22.13 14.08 -15.90
C ALA A 470 -22.61 14.65 -17.24
N LEU A 471 -23.28 15.80 -17.21
CA LEU A 471 -23.62 16.55 -18.41
C LEU A 471 -22.99 17.93 -18.30
N GLY A 472 -22.19 18.29 -19.30
CA GLY A 472 -21.61 19.62 -19.46
C GLY A 472 -22.29 20.37 -20.60
N THR A 473 -22.63 21.63 -20.39
CA THR A 473 -23.21 22.50 -21.42
C THR A 473 -22.82 23.95 -21.19
N PRO A 474 -22.62 24.77 -22.24
CA PRO A 474 -22.45 26.21 -22.06
C PRO A 474 -23.61 26.80 -21.26
N ILE A 475 -23.32 27.68 -20.29
CA ILE A 475 -24.34 28.28 -19.43
C ILE A 475 -25.43 29.02 -20.24
N SER A 476 -25.07 29.56 -21.40
CA SER A 476 -25.98 30.21 -22.35
C SER A 476 -27.05 29.27 -22.93
N THR A 477 -26.89 27.95 -22.77
CA THR A 477 -27.93 26.96 -23.11
C THR A 477 -29.10 26.99 -22.11
N LEU A 478 -28.81 27.29 -20.85
CA LEU A 478 -29.79 27.36 -19.76
C LEU A 478 -30.30 28.79 -19.53
N VAL A 479 -29.38 29.76 -19.56
CA VAL A 479 -29.67 31.16 -19.29
C VAL A 479 -28.99 32.04 -20.35
N PRO A 480 -29.61 32.23 -21.52
CA PRO A 480 -28.99 32.94 -22.65
C PRO A 480 -28.58 34.38 -22.34
N ASP A 481 -29.34 35.06 -21.47
CA ASP A 481 -29.15 36.47 -21.15
C ASP A 481 -28.19 36.71 -19.95
N LEU A 482 -27.59 35.66 -19.39
CA LEU A 482 -26.68 35.79 -18.25
C LEU A 482 -25.29 36.28 -18.70
N ASN A 483 -24.91 37.48 -18.25
CA ASN A 483 -23.63 38.09 -18.59
C ASN A 483 -22.44 37.33 -17.95
N GLU A 484 -21.45 36.95 -18.76
CA GLU A 484 -20.24 36.23 -18.30
C GLU A 484 -19.44 36.99 -17.24
N SER A 485 -19.43 38.32 -17.27
CA SER A 485 -18.75 39.13 -16.24
C SER A 485 -19.37 38.96 -14.85
N THR A 486 -20.69 38.77 -14.79
CA THR A 486 -21.41 38.47 -13.54
C THR A 486 -21.00 37.11 -12.99
N ILE A 487 -20.86 36.10 -13.87
CA ILE A 487 -20.42 34.75 -13.49
C ILE A 487 -18.96 34.79 -12.99
N THR A 488 -18.09 35.48 -13.73
CA THR A 488 -16.66 35.61 -13.40
C THR A 488 -16.46 36.31 -12.06
N SER A 489 -17.31 37.28 -11.72
CA SER A 489 -17.28 37.97 -10.43
C SER A 489 -17.72 37.10 -9.25
N ALA A 490 -18.40 35.99 -9.51
CA ALA A 490 -18.91 35.05 -8.51
C ALA A 490 -18.02 33.82 -8.30
N VAL A 491 -16.84 33.76 -8.94
CA VAL A 491 -15.87 32.66 -8.80
C VAL A 491 -15.54 32.39 -7.33
N ASN A 492 -15.51 31.12 -6.94
CA ASN A 492 -15.38 30.62 -5.58
C ASN A 492 -16.53 31.02 -4.63
N GLY A 493 -17.65 31.48 -5.19
CA GLY A 493 -18.89 31.78 -4.50
C GLY A 493 -20.08 31.05 -5.13
N THR A 494 -21.26 31.68 -5.08
CA THR A 494 -22.49 31.16 -5.67
C THR A 494 -23.19 32.22 -6.50
N ILE A 495 -23.91 31.78 -7.54
CA ILE A 495 -24.80 32.62 -8.35
C ILE A 495 -26.20 32.03 -8.36
N ASP A 496 -27.23 32.87 -8.36
CA ASP A 496 -28.61 32.44 -8.49
C ASP A 496 -28.95 32.19 -9.97
N LEU A 497 -29.39 30.97 -10.29
CA LEU A 497 -29.93 30.62 -11.59
C LEU A 497 -31.46 30.49 -11.54
N PRO A 498 -32.19 30.94 -12.57
CA PRO A 498 -33.64 30.80 -12.65
C PRO A 498 -34.10 29.37 -12.96
N VAL A 499 -33.20 28.56 -13.52
CA VAL A 499 -33.42 27.15 -13.84
C VAL A 499 -32.19 26.33 -13.50
N ARG A 500 -32.39 25.07 -13.11
CA ARG A 500 -31.32 24.10 -12.86
C ARG A 500 -31.65 22.77 -13.51
N MET A 501 -30.65 21.92 -13.68
CA MET A 501 -30.81 20.57 -14.21
C MET A 501 -30.57 19.54 -13.12
N SER A 502 -31.28 18.42 -13.23
CA SER A 502 -31.01 17.22 -12.46
C SER A 502 -31.52 16.01 -13.26
N SER A 503 -31.41 14.82 -12.67
CA SER A 503 -31.85 13.58 -13.27
C SER A 503 -32.70 12.74 -12.32
N LYS A 504 -33.53 11.87 -12.88
CA LYS A 504 -34.32 10.91 -12.12
C LYS A 504 -34.48 9.61 -12.89
N THR A 505 -34.78 8.52 -12.19
CA THR A 505 -35.11 7.26 -12.86
C THR A 505 -36.55 7.28 -13.39
N ALA A 506 -36.70 7.21 -14.71
CA ALA A 506 -37.97 7.07 -15.42
C ALA A 506 -38.66 5.72 -15.14
N THR A 507 -39.93 5.61 -15.53
CA THR A 507 -40.73 4.38 -15.33
C THR A 507 -40.17 3.16 -16.05
N ASP A 508 -39.52 3.37 -17.19
CA ASP A 508 -38.84 2.32 -17.96
C ASP A 508 -37.43 2.00 -17.46
N GLY A 509 -36.98 2.66 -16.39
CA GLY A 509 -35.67 2.45 -15.78
C GLY A 509 -34.53 3.29 -16.37
N ARG A 510 -34.77 4.08 -17.43
CA ARG A 510 -33.78 5.03 -17.96
C ARG A 510 -33.58 6.22 -17.02
N SER A 511 -32.41 6.85 -17.08
CA SER A 511 -32.19 8.11 -16.39
C SER A 511 -32.73 9.26 -17.25
N GLU A 512 -33.72 9.98 -16.74
CA GLU A 512 -34.37 11.11 -17.39
C GLU A 512 -33.73 12.40 -16.91
N VAL A 513 -33.14 13.15 -17.84
CA VAL A 513 -32.56 14.47 -17.57
C VAL A 513 -33.64 15.52 -17.75
N PHE A 514 -33.87 16.30 -16.70
CA PHE A 514 -34.88 17.33 -16.67
C PHE A 514 -34.32 18.68 -16.23
N VAL A 515 -34.98 19.73 -16.69
CA VAL A 515 -34.80 21.11 -16.26
C VAL A 515 -35.94 21.45 -15.31
N VAL A 516 -35.68 22.27 -14.29
CA VAL A 516 -36.69 22.73 -13.33
C VAL A 516 -36.46 24.20 -13.00
N THR A 517 -37.55 24.94 -12.73
CA THR A 517 -37.47 26.31 -12.24
C THR A 517 -36.93 26.34 -10.82
N ALA A 518 -35.97 27.22 -10.57
CA ALA A 518 -35.32 27.38 -9.29
C ALA A 518 -35.75 28.70 -8.65
N ASP A 519 -36.67 28.61 -7.70
CA ASP A 519 -37.33 29.75 -7.04
C ASP A 519 -36.67 30.14 -5.72
N GLY A 520 -35.65 29.39 -5.28
CA GLY A 520 -34.96 29.58 -4.01
C GLY A 520 -35.77 29.13 -2.79
N THR A 521 -36.99 28.61 -2.95
CA THR A 521 -37.82 28.14 -1.83
C THR A 521 -38.17 26.66 -1.92
N SER A 522 -38.64 26.21 -3.07
CA SER A 522 -38.93 24.81 -3.35
C SER A 522 -37.78 24.13 -4.06
N VAL A 523 -37.09 24.84 -4.95
CA VAL A 523 -35.86 24.38 -5.60
C VAL A 523 -34.78 25.42 -5.34
N PRO A 524 -33.61 25.05 -4.76
CA PRO A 524 -32.57 26.03 -4.47
C PRO A 524 -32.07 26.70 -5.75
N SER A 525 -31.94 28.03 -5.75
CA SER A 525 -31.45 28.82 -6.90
C SER A 525 -29.94 28.96 -6.95
N LYS A 526 -29.27 28.89 -5.80
CA LYS A 526 -27.81 29.09 -5.69
C LYS A 526 -27.04 27.91 -6.28
N VAL A 527 -26.14 28.21 -7.22
CA VAL A 527 -25.20 27.29 -7.86
C VAL A 527 -23.77 27.75 -7.62
N LYS A 528 -22.86 26.81 -7.30
CA LYS A 528 -21.45 27.11 -7.05
C LYS A 528 -20.74 27.52 -8.34
N VAL A 529 -19.83 28.48 -8.27
CA VAL A 529 -18.96 28.87 -9.39
C VAL A 529 -17.52 28.52 -9.04
N VAL A 530 -16.88 27.69 -9.86
CA VAL A 530 -15.55 27.14 -9.62
C VAL A 530 -14.61 27.54 -10.75
N ALA A 531 -13.40 27.99 -10.42
CA ALA A 531 -12.38 28.29 -11.42
C ALA A 531 -11.64 27.02 -11.87
N ALA A 532 -11.47 26.84 -13.18
CA ALA A 532 -10.59 25.82 -13.72
C ALA A 532 -9.11 26.25 -13.59
N THR A 533 -8.25 25.32 -13.19
CA THR A 533 -6.81 25.53 -13.09
C THR A 533 -6.10 24.89 -14.27
N TYR A 534 -5.15 25.61 -14.89
CA TYR A 534 -4.35 25.05 -15.99
C TYR A 534 -3.21 24.19 -15.43
N ASP A 535 -3.14 22.92 -15.85
CA ASP A 535 -2.00 22.04 -15.60
C ASP A 535 -1.00 22.14 -16.76
N PRO A 536 0.19 22.76 -16.57
CA PRO A 536 1.18 22.92 -17.63
C PRO A 536 1.86 21.60 -18.02
N GLY A 537 1.89 20.61 -17.14
CA GLY A 537 2.48 19.29 -17.42
C GLY A 537 1.59 18.46 -18.32
N GLN A 538 0.27 18.50 -18.09
CA GLN A 538 -0.72 17.80 -18.92
C GLN A 538 -1.29 18.64 -20.06
N LYS A 539 -1.05 19.96 -20.06
CA LYS A 539 -1.61 20.93 -21.01
C LYS A 539 -3.14 20.94 -21.05
N VAL A 540 -3.80 20.77 -19.90
CA VAL A 540 -5.26 20.71 -19.76
C VAL A 540 -5.75 21.64 -18.65
N TYR A 541 -7.04 21.96 -18.68
CA TYR A 541 -7.72 22.62 -17.56
C TYR A 541 -8.38 21.58 -16.66
N THR A 542 -8.24 21.73 -15.34
CA THR A 542 -8.76 20.78 -14.35
C THR A 542 -9.59 21.48 -13.30
N VAL A 543 -10.69 20.84 -12.88
CA VAL A 543 -11.47 21.18 -11.69
C VAL A 543 -11.59 19.93 -10.84
N THR A 544 -11.30 20.03 -9.54
CA THR A 544 -11.54 18.96 -8.57
C THR A 544 -12.54 19.44 -7.52
N THR A 545 -13.62 18.69 -7.33
CA THR A 545 -14.65 19.00 -6.35
C THR A 545 -14.19 18.62 -4.94
N SER A 546 -14.81 19.24 -3.92
CA SER A 546 -14.57 18.92 -2.51
C SER A 546 -15.39 17.71 -2.01
N ASP A 547 -15.90 16.89 -2.93
CA ASP A 547 -16.69 15.71 -2.58
C ASP A 547 -15.78 14.61 -2.00
N THR A 548 -16.38 13.64 -1.32
CA THR A 548 -15.67 12.44 -0.84
C THR A 548 -16.35 11.20 -1.44
N PRO A 549 -15.72 10.49 -2.40
CA PRO A 549 -14.45 10.80 -3.06
C PRO A 549 -14.54 12.03 -3.99
N PRO A 550 -13.41 12.75 -4.20
CA PRO A 550 -13.39 13.95 -5.04
C PRO A 550 -13.60 13.57 -6.50
N ARG A 551 -14.31 14.42 -7.23
CA ARG A 551 -14.53 14.27 -8.67
C ARG A 551 -13.63 15.24 -9.42
N THR A 552 -12.98 14.74 -10.46
CA THR A 552 -12.07 15.55 -11.28
C THR A 552 -12.64 15.69 -12.68
N LEU A 553 -12.78 16.91 -13.17
CA LEU A 553 -13.12 17.18 -14.56
C LEU A 553 -11.92 17.78 -15.27
N ILE A 554 -11.68 17.33 -16.50
CA ILE A 554 -10.54 17.72 -17.32
C ILE A 554 -11.07 18.21 -18.68
N TRP A 555 -10.61 19.38 -19.12
CA TRP A 555 -10.90 19.95 -20.43
C TRP A 555 -9.62 20.20 -21.22
N THR A 556 -9.61 19.83 -22.49
CA THR A 556 -8.54 20.29 -23.40
C THR A 556 -8.71 21.79 -23.70
N PRO A 557 -7.62 22.56 -23.82
CA PRO A 557 -7.69 23.99 -24.13
C PRO A 557 -8.01 24.20 -25.62
N ILE A 558 -8.83 25.20 -25.94
CA ILE A 558 -9.05 25.66 -27.35
C ILE A 558 -7.85 26.49 -27.81
N VAL A 559 -7.30 27.33 -26.92
CA VAL A 559 -6.09 28.12 -27.13
C VAL A 559 -5.06 27.73 -26.07
N ALA A 560 -3.88 27.28 -26.50
CA ALA A 560 -2.82 26.86 -25.59
C ALA A 560 -2.19 28.09 -24.88
N PRO A 561 -2.20 28.17 -23.54
CA PRO A 561 -1.54 29.25 -22.81
C PRO A 561 -0.02 29.28 -23.10
N GLY A 562 0.47 30.36 -23.70
CA GLY A 562 1.91 30.58 -23.94
C GLY A 562 2.41 30.31 -25.37
N ASP A 563 1.60 29.70 -26.22
CA ASP A 563 1.93 29.50 -27.64
C ASP A 563 1.43 30.69 -28.47
N SER A 564 2.33 31.58 -28.90
CA SER A 564 2.01 32.70 -29.82
C SER A 564 1.87 32.22 -31.29
N SER A 565 1.46 30.97 -31.49
CA SER A 565 1.48 30.30 -32.79
C SER A 565 0.12 30.41 -33.50
N THR A 566 0.13 30.81 -34.77
CA THR A 566 -1.08 30.92 -35.63
C THR A 566 -1.41 29.61 -36.36
N THR A 567 -0.77 28.50 -36.01
CA THR A 567 -1.03 27.17 -36.57
C THR A 567 -2.05 26.41 -35.72
N LEU A 568 -3.00 25.72 -36.38
CA LEU A 568 -3.98 24.84 -35.74
C LEU A 568 -3.29 23.91 -34.71
N PRO A 569 -3.85 23.72 -33.50
CA PRO A 569 -3.20 22.89 -32.49
C PRO A 569 -2.93 21.48 -33.02
N VAL A 570 -1.71 21.00 -32.78
CA VAL A 570 -1.30 19.61 -32.99
C VAL A 570 -2.29 18.68 -32.29
N ASP A 571 -2.78 17.66 -33.00
CA ASP A 571 -3.69 16.59 -32.58
C ASP A 571 -3.81 16.45 -31.05
N GLN A 572 -4.78 17.16 -30.47
CA GLN A 572 -5.20 16.90 -29.10
C GLN A 572 -6.06 15.64 -29.10
N SER A 573 -5.65 14.62 -28.34
CA SER A 573 -6.41 13.37 -28.22
C SER A 573 -7.83 13.69 -27.73
N GLU A 574 -8.83 13.50 -28.59
CA GLU A 574 -10.23 13.61 -28.19
C GLU A 574 -10.57 12.52 -27.17
N PRO A 575 -11.47 12.81 -26.20
CA PRO A 575 -11.98 11.77 -25.32
C PRO A 575 -12.60 10.63 -26.15
N PRO A 576 -12.34 9.36 -25.81
CA PRO A 576 -12.96 8.25 -26.51
C PRO A 576 -14.48 8.31 -26.37
N VAL A 577 -15.20 7.82 -27.38
CA VAL A 577 -16.66 7.68 -27.34
C VAL A 577 -17.01 6.39 -26.60
N TYR A 578 -17.81 6.51 -25.54
CA TYR A 578 -18.34 5.36 -24.81
C TYR A 578 -19.55 4.78 -25.55
N THR A 579 -19.40 3.56 -26.07
CA THR A 579 -20.45 2.85 -26.83
C THR A 579 -21.41 2.05 -25.95
N GLY A 580 -21.15 1.99 -24.64
CA GLY A 580 -21.96 1.21 -23.69
C GLY A 580 -23.14 1.98 -23.12
N ALA A 581 -23.47 3.16 -23.63
CA ALA A 581 -24.66 3.93 -23.31
C ALA A 581 -25.07 4.80 -24.50
N THR A 582 -26.33 5.23 -24.53
CA THR A 582 -26.83 6.19 -25.52
C THR A 582 -27.67 7.26 -24.86
N VAL A 583 -27.62 8.48 -25.42
CA VAL A 583 -28.51 9.57 -25.05
C VAL A 583 -29.55 9.79 -26.14
N THR A 584 -30.82 9.88 -25.74
CA THR A 584 -31.93 10.22 -26.63
C THR A 584 -32.47 11.59 -26.22
N PRO A 585 -32.09 12.67 -26.92
CA PRO A 585 -32.74 13.97 -26.78
C PRO A 585 -34.25 13.84 -26.97
N VAL A 586 -35.03 14.49 -26.11
CA VAL A 586 -36.49 14.51 -26.16
C VAL A 586 -36.94 15.95 -26.37
N GLU A 587 -37.85 16.17 -27.30
CA GLU A 587 -38.45 17.50 -27.51
C GLU A 587 -39.11 17.96 -26.21
N GLY A 588 -38.82 19.20 -25.79
CA GLY A 588 -39.01 19.69 -24.42
C GLY A 588 -40.45 19.58 -23.89
N ARG A 589 -40.82 18.41 -23.37
CA ARG A 589 -42.14 18.14 -22.79
C ARG A 589 -42.19 18.61 -21.33
N ILE A 590 -43.35 19.09 -20.91
CA ILE A 590 -43.60 19.48 -19.52
C ILE A 590 -44.31 18.34 -18.79
N ASP A 591 -43.66 17.85 -17.73
CA ASP A 591 -44.20 16.81 -16.87
C ASP A 591 -44.40 17.37 -15.44
N SER A 592 -45.47 16.97 -14.76
CA SER A 592 -45.60 17.21 -13.30
C SER A 592 -44.63 16.30 -12.57
N PHE A 593 -43.75 16.90 -11.75
CA PHE A 593 -42.81 16.16 -10.91
C PHE A 593 -42.72 16.79 -9.51
N PRO A 594 -43.66 16.46 -8.60
CA PRO A 594 -43.68 17.01 -7.23
C PRO A 594 -42.40 16.74 -6.43
N ALA A 595 -41.72 15.63 -6.70
CA ALA A 595 -40.46 15.28 -6.04
C ALA A 595 -39.22 16.01 -6.60
N ALA A 596 -39.38 16.96 -7.54
CA ALA A 596 -38.27 17.79 -8.02
C ALA A 596 -37.67 18.67 -6.91
N ALA A 597 -38.48 19.04 -5.91
CA ALA A 597 -38.02 19.76 -4.71
C ALA A 597 -37.08 18.91 -3.84
N GLU A 598 -37.12 17.59 -3.99
CA GLU A 598 -36.24 16.66 -3.30
C GLU A 598 -34.98 16.34 -4.12
N ALA A 599 -34.96 16.61 -5.42
CA ALA A 599 -33.89 16.18 -6.31
C ALA A 599 -32.51 16.66 -5.83
N GLY A 600 -31.50 15.80 -5.96
CA GLY A 600 -30.11 16.19 -5.72
C GLY A 600 -29.64 17.12 -6.82
N PHE A 601 -29.24 18.35 -6.46
CA PHE A 601 -28.58 19.28 -7.36
C PHE A 601 -27.08 19.28 -7.07
N ASP A 602 -26.39 18.33 -7.69
CA ASP A 602 -24.95 18.20 -7.68
C ASP A 602 -24.39 18.84 -8.96
N ASP A 603 -24.38 20.17 -8.96
CA ASP A 603 -24.05 21.00 -10.11
C ASP A 603 -23.16 22.20 -9.74
N PHE A 604 -22.46 22.72 -10.74
CA PHE A 604 -21.64 23.91 -10.61
C PHE A 604 -21.38 24.53 -11.99
N ILE A 605 -20.94 25.79 -11.99
CA ILE A 605 -20.46 26.48 -13.17
C ILE A 605 -18.94 26.52 -13.12
N THR A 606 -18.28 26.05 -14.17
CA THR A 606 -16.84 26.16 -14.37
C THR A 606 -16.52 27.43 -15.14
N VAL A 607 -15.65 28.28 -14.59
CA VAL A 607 -15.12 29.48 -15.27
C VAL A 607 -13.66 29.23 -15.63
N PHE A 608 -13.31 29.50 -16.89
CA PHE A 608 -11.95 29.34 -17.40
C PHE A 608 -11.23 30.70 -17.49
N PRO A 609 -9.89 30.73 -17.49
CA PRO A 609 -9.15 31.96 -17.79
C PRO A 609 -9.57 32.54 -19.15
N VAL A 610 -9.66 33.87 -19.24
CA VAL A 610 -10.16 34.59 -20.45
C VAL A 610 -9.42 34.22 -21.75
N ASN A 611 -8.15 33.82 -21.65
CA ASN A 611 -7.32 33.43 -22.80
C ASN A 611 -7.53 31.97 -23.24
N SER A 612 -8.37 31.19 -22.56
CA SER A 612 -8.61 29.77 -22.86
C SER A 612 -9.45 29.54 -24.11
N GLY A 613 -10.27 30.53 -24.49
CA GLY A 613 -11.30 30.41 -25.52
C GLY A 613 -12.55 29.63 -25.09
N LEU A 614 -12.63 29.18 -23.83
CA LEU A 614 -13.75 28.39 -23.30
C LEU A 614 -14.77 29.31 -22.60
N PRO A 615 -16.08 29.21 -22.94
CA PRO A 615 -17.13 29.91 -22.21
C PRO A 615 -17.36 29.25 -20.84
N PRO A 616 -18.08 29.91 -19.91
CA PRO A 616 -18.49 29.26 -18.67
C PRO A 616 -19.38 28.03 -18.95
N ILE A 617 -19.00 26.88 -18.38
CA ILE A 617 -19.68 25.60 -18.60
C ILE A 617 -20.46 25.24 -17.34
N TYR A 618 -21.76 25.03 -17.48
CA TYR A 618 -22.59 24.41 -16.44
C TYR A 618 -22.43 22.90 -16.50
N VAL A 619 -22.12 22.31 -15.35
CA VAL A 619 -21.95 20.87 -15.18
C VAL A 619 -22.92 20.41 -14.11
N PHE A 620 -23.65 19.34 -14.37
CA PHE A 620 -24.35 18.60 -13.31
C PHE A 620 -24.01 17.10 -13.40
N PHE A 621 -24.05 16.43 -12.25
CA PHE A 621 -23.89 14.99 -12.14
C PHE A 621 -25.24 14.31 -11.96
N ARG A 622 -25.35 13.08 -12.48
CA ARG A 622 -26.51 12.22 -12.24
C ARG A 622 -26.84 12.16 -10.74
N ASP A 623 -28.13 12.26 -10.38
CA ASP A 623 -28.58 12.20 -8.99
C ASP A 623 -28.14 10.88 -8.34
N ARG A 624 -27.48 10.99 -7.18
CA ARG A 624 -26.95 9.83 -6.43
C ARG A 624 -28.06 8.86 -6.02
N ARG A 625 -29.32 9.29 -5.94
CA ARG A 625 -30.47 8.40 -5.64
C ARG A 625 -30.77 7.41 -6.75
N GLU A 626 -30.23 7.63 -7.94
CA GLU A 626 -30.35 6.69 -9.04
C GLU A 626 -29.31 5.56 -9.00
N ASP A 627 -28.34 5.65 -8.10
CA ASP A 627 -27.31 4.63 -7.94
C ASP A 627 -27.79 3.47 -7.06
N PRO A 628 -27.27 2.27 -7.30
CA PRO A 628 -27.50 1.15 -6.40
C PRO A 628 -26.86 1.41 -5.03
N GLY A 629 -27.43 0.80 -4.00
CA GLY A 629 -26.83 0.84 -2.68
C GLY A 629 -27.40 -0.20 -1.72
N VAL A 630 -26.62 -0.48 -0.69
CA VAL A 630 -26.96 -1.42 0.38
C VAL A 630 -27.51 -0.66 1.57
N VAL A 631 -28.61 -1.16 2.13
CA VAL A 631 -29.24 -0.55 3.30
C VAL A 631 -28.39 -0.75 4.55
N THR A 632 -28.13 0.34 5.26
CA THR A 632 -27.41 0.39 6.55
C THR A 632 -28.26 1.08 7.62
N GLY A 633 -27.76 1.18 8.86
CA GLY A 633 -28.47 1.83 9.98
C GLY A 633 -29.43 0.91 10.74
N ASN A 634 -29.74 1.23 11.99
CA ASN A 634 -30.48 0.36 12.92
C ASN A 634 -31.95 0.74 13.11
N GLY A 635 -32.35 1.94 12.69
CA GLY A 635 -33.64 2.52 13.03
C GLY A 635 -33.76 2.81 14.53
N GLN A 636 -34.96 3.17 14.96
CA GLN A 636 -35.27 3.51 16.35
C GLN A 636 -36.47 2.72 16.87
N SER A 637 -36.47 2.40 18.15
CA SER A 637 -37.64 1.81 18.81
C SER A 637 -38.74 2.86 18.93
N ILE A 638 -39.92 2.56 18.37
CA ILE A 638 -41.08 3.46 18.38
C ILE A 638 -42.07 2.99 19.43
N THR A 639 -42.56 3.90 20.26
CA THR A 639 -43.66 3.64 21.20
C THR A 639 -44.89 4.45 20.79
N GLY A 640 -46.04 3.79 20.65
CA GLY A 640 -47.30 4.44 20.26
C GLY A 640 -47.45 4.70 18.76
N SER A 641 -48.03 5.85 18.38
CA SER A 641 -48.33 6.16 16.98
C SER A 641 -47.08 6.63 16.24
N TRP A 642 -46.62 5.83 15.28
CA TRP A 642 -45.37 6.05 14.58
C TRP A 642 -45.37 7.35 13.77
N LEU A 643 -46.36 7.54 12.90
CA LEU A 643 -46.45 8.75 12.05
C LEU A 643 -47.05 9.97 12.78
N GLY A 644 -47.32 9.86 14.10
CA GLY A 644 -47.80 10.99 14.90
C GLY A 644 -46.78 12.14 14.99
N ALA A 645 -45.48 11.82 14.93
CA ALA A 645 -44.39 12.80 14.95
C ALA A 645 -44.00 13.33 13.56
N ALA A 646 -44.57 12.80 12.46
CA ALA A 646 -44.17 13.16 11.10
C ALA A 646 -44.47 14.62 10.72
N SER A 647 -45.39 15.28 11.44
CA SER A 647 -45.68 16.72 11.29
C SER A 647 -44.88 17.61 12.25
N GLN A 648 -44.00 17.04 13.07
CA GLN A 648 -43.26 17.75 14.13
C GLN A 648 -41.76 17.52 14.02
N GLY A 649 -40.95 18.41 14.63
CA GLY A 649 -39.51 18.20 14.78
C GLY A 649 -38.79 17.83 13.48
N GLU A 650 -37.97 16.80 13.52
CA GLU A 650 -37.25 16.25 12.34
C GLU A 650 -38.10 15.23 11.55
N GLY A 651 -39.33 14.96 11.98
CA GLY A 651 -40.18 13.88 11.45
C GLY A 651 -40.12 12.60 12.29
N SER A 652 -40.74 11.54 11.78
CA SER A 652 -40.76 10.23 12.42
C SER A 652 -39.57 9.37 11.97
N PRO A 653 -38.71 8.89 12.87
CA PRO A 653 -37.60 8.01 12.51
C PRO A 653 -38.11 6.65 12.02
N ILE A 654 -37.28 5.91 11.28
CA ILE A 654 -37.65 4.57 10.82
C ILE A 654 -37.69 3.57 11.99
N PRO A 655 -38.75 2.75 12.14
CA PRO A 655 -38.82 1.75 13.21
C PRO A 655 -37.75 0.66 13.06
N SER A 656 -37.12 0.26 14.15
CA SER A 656 -36.08 -0.79 14.15
C SER A 656 -36.55 -2.10 13.52
N GLN A 657 -37.79 -2.53 13.76
CA GLN A 657 -38.36 -3.74 13.14
C GLN A 657 -38.50 -3.67 11.61
N ILE A 658 -38.53 -2.47 11.03
CA ILE A 658 -38.49 -2.25 9.58
C ILE A 658 -37.05 -2.18 9.09
N ALA A 659 -36.18 -1.53 9.86
CA ALA A 659 -34.75 -1.47 9.57
C ALA A 659 -34.13 -2.87 9.50
N ASP A 660 -34.42 -3.75 10.46
CA ASP A 660 -33.90 -5.12 10.49
C ASP A 660 -34.35 -5.97 9.29
N LYS A 661 -35.52 -5.69 8.72
CA LYS A 661 -36.00 -6.38 7.52
C LYS A 661 -35.30 -5.91 6.25
N LEU A 662 -34.85 -4.66 6.20
CA LEU A 662 -34.27 -4.04 5.00
C LEU A 662 -32.75 -4.01 5.00
N LYS A 663 -32.11 -3.97 6.18
CA LYS A 663 -30.66 -3.88 6.35
C LYS A 663 -29.96 -5.01 5.61
N GLY A 664 -28.87 -4.66 4.91
CA GLY A 664 -28.06 -5.60 4.13
C GLY A 664 -28.66 -5.97 2.77
N GLN A 665 -29.89 -5.54 2.45
CA GLN A 665 -30.43 -5.70 1.10
C GLN A 665 -29.86 -4.63 0.16
N GLU A 666 -29.54 -5.05 -1.06
CA GLU A 666 -29.13 -4.15 -2.13
C GLU A 666 -30.34 -3.73 -2.97
N PHE A 667 -30.46 -2.42 -3.22
CA PHE A 667 -31.47 -1.86 -4.11
C PHE A 667 -30.81 -1.19 -5.29
N LYS A 668 -31.39 -1.38 -6.48
CA LYS A 668 -30.88 -0.78 -7.73
C LYS A 668 -30.94 0.75 -7.79
N ASN A 669 -31.76 1.38 -6.94
CA ASN A 669 -31.90 2.83 -6.76
C ASN A 669 -32.82 3.13 -5.57
N PHE A 670 -32.87 4.39 -5.13
CA PHE A 670 -33.69 4.83 -4.00
C PHE A 670 -35.19 4.67 -4.25
N ARG A 671 -35.64 4.71 -5.52
CA ARG A 671 -37.05 4.44 -5.86
C ARG A 671 -37.43 3.00 -5.50
N ALA A 672 -36.59 2.03 -5.87
CA ALA A 672 -36.80 0.63 -5.52
C ALA A 672 -36.79 0.42 -3.99
N PHE A 673 -35.88 1.09 -3.29
CA PHE A 673 -35.87 1.11 -1.82
C PHE A 673 -37.18 1.66 -1.25
N ARG A 674 -37.65 2.84 -1.70
CA ARG A 674 -38.91 3.44 -1.22
C ARG A 674 -40.12 2.52 -1.46
N GLU A 675 -40.17 1.86 -2.62
CA GLU A 675 -41.23 0.90 -2.95
C GLU A 675 -41.21 -0.32 -2.02
N ALA A 676 -40.01 -0.87 -1.77
CA ALA A 676 -39.85 -1.96 -0.82
C ALA A 676 -40.14 -1.54 0.62
N PHE A 677 -39.69 -0.35 1.03
CA PHE A 677 -39.92 0.22 2.36
C PHE A 677 -41.42 0.28 2.69
N TRP A 678 -42.24 0.88 1.82
CA TRP A 678 -43.67 0.98 2.08
C TRP A 678 -44.38 -0.38 2.07
N LYS A 679 -43.94 -1.32 1.24
CA LYS A 679 -44.43 -2.72 1.26
C LYS A 679 -44.07 -3.41 2.58
N THR A 680 -42.85 -3.24 3.07
CA THR A 680 -42.40 -3.82 4.33
C THR A 680 -43.18 -3.27 5.51
N VAL A 681 -43.47 -1.96 5.52
CA VAL A 681 -44.34 -1.34 6.53
C VAL A 681 -45.77 -1.89 6.46
N ALA A 682 -46.34 -2.04 5.25
CA ALA A 682 -47.70 -2.56 5.09
C ALA A 682 -47.86 -4.04 5.52
N ASN A 683 -46.77 -4.81 5.46
CA ASN A 683 -46.74 -6.21 5.87
C ASN A 683 -46.37 -6.41 7.36
N ASP A 684 -46.06 -5.34 8.08
CA ASP A 684 -45.81 -5.39 9.51
C ASP A 684 -47.12 -5.22 10.28
N SER A 685 -47.56 -6.25 11.01
CA SER A 685 -48.90 -6.26 11.62
C SER A 685 -49.13 -5.12 12.61
N GLU A 686 -48.11 -4.74 13.38
CA GLU A 686 -48.18 -3.67 14.35
C GLU A 686 -48.30 -2.29 13.66
N LEU A 687 -47.42 -1.99 12.70
CA LEU A 687 -47.48 -0.72 11.99
C LEU A 687 -48.69 -0.63 11.05
N ALA A 688 -49.04 -1.71 10.36
CA ALA A 688 -50.18 -1.77 9.45
C ALA A 688 -51.49 -1.45 10.16
N SER A 689 -51.63 -1.82 11.44
CA SER A 689 -52.81 -1.52 12.25
C SER A 689 -53.06 0.00 12.44
N GLN A 690 -52.04 0.83 12.21
CA GLN A 690 -52.11 2.29 12.33
C GLN A 690 -52.64 2.98 11.06
N PHE A 691 -52.79 2.24 9.95
CA PHE A 691 -53.20 2.81 8.65
C PHE A 691 -54.64 2.44 8.27
N LYS A 692 -55.31 3.35 7.56
CA LYS A 692 -56.62 3.07 6.93
C LYS A 692 -56.45 2.11 5.75
N ARG A 693 -57.47 1.29 5.46
CA ARG A 693 -57.48 0.32 4.34
C ARG A 693 -57.01 0.91 3.00
N GLN A 694 -57.42 2.14 2.69
CA GLN A 694 -57.00 2.82 1.45
C GLN A 694 -55.48 3.05 1.40
N ASN A 695 -54.87 3.50 2.50
CA ASN A 695 -53.42 3.68 2.59
C ASN A 695 -52.69 2.33 2.53
N LEU A 696 -53.20 1.30 3.21
CA LEU A 696 -52.62 -0.04 3.15
C LEU A 696 -52.59 -0.59 1.72
N SER A 697 -53.68 -0.44 0.96
CA SER A 697 -53.72 -0.89 -0.45
C SER A 697 -52.64 -0.21 -1.29
N ILE A 698 -52.43 1.09 -1.09
CA ILE A 698 -51.45 1.89 -1.85
C ILE A 698 -50.02 1.55 -1.43
N MET A 699 -49.80 1.30 -0.14
CA MET A 699 -48.50 0.86 0.38
C MET A 699 -48.10 -0.53 -0.10
N LEU A 700 -49.05 -1.46 -0.22
CA LEU A 700 -48.83 -2.78 -0.82
C LEU A 700 -48.43 -2.69 -2.30
N ASP A 701 -48.89 -1.65 -3.01
CA ASP A 701 -48.42 -1.31 -4.36
C ASP A 701 -47.04 -0.60 -4.37
N GLY A 702 -46.41 -0.41 -3.20
CA GLY A 702 -45.11 0.28 -3.06
C GLY A 702 -45.20 1.81 -3.07
N LYS A 703 -46.39 2.39 -2.93
CA LYS A 703 -46.58 3.85 -2.94
C LYS A 703 -46.71 4.39 -1.52
N ALA A 704 -46.26 5.63 -1.30
CA ALA A 704 -46.41 6.29 -0.01
C ALA A 704 -47.90 6.49 0.37
N PRO A 705 -48.26 6.34 1.66
CA PRO A 705 -49.62 6.57 2.14
C PRO A 705 -49.98 8.06 2.13
N PHE A 706 -51.27 8.38 2.03
CA PHE A 706 -51.77 9.74 2.17
C PHE A 706 -51.60 10.26 3.61
N SER A 707 -51.16 11.52 3.72
CA SER A 707 -51.13 12.28 4.96
C SER A 707 -52.50 12.90 5.26
N SER A 708 -52.68 13.50 6.45
CA SER A 708 -53.92 14.20 6.79
C SER A 708 -54.11 15.45 5.91
N LYS A 709 -55.36 15.77 5.54
CA LYS A 709 -55.66 16.90 4.64
C LYS A 709 -55.10 18.25 5.12
N SER A 710 -54.99 18.44 6.43
CA SER A 710 -54.40 19.65 7.03
C SER A 710 -52.89 19.80 6.78
N GLU A 711 -52.24 18.71 6.39
CA GLU A 711 -50.80 18.60 6.16
C GLU A 711 -50.43 18.55 4.66
N TRP A 712 -51.43 18.69 3.77
CA TRP A 712 -51.23 18.73 2.33
C TRP A 712 -50.66 20.08 1.88
N VAL A 713 -49.83 20.06 0.84
CA VAL A 713 -49.30 21.27 0.18
C VAL A 713 -49.44 21.11 -1.33
N GLY A 714 -50.44 21.78 -1.92
CA GLY A 714 -50.74 21.62 -3.35
C GLY A 714 -51.05 20.17 -3.71
N GLU A 715 -50.34 19.63 -4.71
CA GLU A 715 -50.42 18.22 -5.12
C GLU A 715 -49.64 17.26 -4.22
N SER A 716 -48.78 17.76 -3.33
CA SER A 716 -48.09 16.94 -2.33
C SER A 716 -49.04 16.59 -1.19
N VAL A 717 -49.60 15.39 -1.27
CA VAL A 717 -50.63 14.88 -0.34
C VAL A 717 -50.21 13.62 0.43
N LYS A 718 -49.05 13.03 0.10
CA LYS A 718 -48.54 11.78 0.67
C LYS A 718 -47.39 12.04 1.62
N PHE A 719 -47.13 11.13 2.55
CA PHE A 719 -45.92 11.19 3.37
C PHE A 719 -44.66 11.12 2.49
N GLU A 720 -43.64 11.87 2.88
CA GLU A 720 -42.37 12.00 2.16
C GLU A 720 -41.24 11.38 2.99
N ILE A 721 -40.24 10.83 2.30
CA ILE A 721 -39.05 10.24 2.91
C ILE A 721 -37.93 11.27 2.83
N HIS A 722 -37.48 11.76 3.97
CA HIS A 722 -36.54 12.85 4.11
C HIS A 722 -35.19 12.38 4.66
N HIS A 723 -34.11 12.93 4.13
CA HIS A 723 -32.76 12.70 4.65
C HIS A 723 -32.41 13.79 5.67
N LYS A 724 -32.07 13.41 6.91
CA LYS A 724 -31.74 14.35 7.99
C LYS A 724 -30.47 15.14 7.69
N ILE A 725 -29.40 14.44 7.34
CA ILE A 725 -28.22 15.00 6.67
C ILE A 725 -28.55 14.99 5.18
N PHE A 726 -28.67 16.18 4.59
CA PHE A 726 -29.02 16.29 3.18
C PHE A 726 -27.98 15.59 2.30
N ILE A 727 -28.46 14.97 1.22
CA ILE A 727 -27.59 14.33 0.22
C ILE A 727 -26.62 15.35 -0.38
N SER A 728 -27.06 16.60 -0.56
CA SER A 728 -26.22 17.73 -1.01
C SER A 728 -25.11 18.13 -0.03
N GLN A 729 -25.16 17.65 1.21
CA GLN A 729 -24.15 17.84 2.25
C GLN A 729 -23.40 16.54 2.57
N GLY A 730 -23.45 15.56 1.66
CA GLY A 730 -22.76 14.27 1.83
C GLY A 730 -23.53 13.24 2.65
N GLY A 731 -24.82 13.47 2.94
CA GLY A 731 -25.65 12.49 3.64
C GLY A 731 -25.78 11.17 2.89
N GLU A 732 -25.65 10.06 3.62
CA GLU A 732 -25.81 8.71 3.07
C GLU A 732 -27.27 8.43 2.67
N ILE A 733 -27.44 7.80 1.50
CA ILE A 733 -28.75 7.68 0.83
C ILE A 733 -29.56 6.52 1.38
N PHE A 734 -28.89 5.40 1.65
CA PHE A 734 -29.48 4.14 2.11
C PHE A 734 -29.20 3.86 3.61
N ASP A 735 -28.67 4.84 4.33
CA ASP A 735 -28.59 4.78 5.78
C ASP A 735 -29.96 5.09 6.38
N ILE A 736 -30.58 4.08 6.97
CA ILE A 736 -31.90 4.20 7.61
C ILE A 736 -31.88 5.19 8.78
N ASP A 737 -30.74 5.35 9.47
CA ASP A 737 -30.63 6.28 10.59
C ASP A 737 -30.60 7.75 10.10
N ASN A 738 -30.25 7.95 8.83
CA ASN A 738 -30.34 9.23 8.15
C ASN A 738 -31.72 9.50 7.55
N ILE A 739 -32.69 8.59 7.65
CA ILE A 739 -34.00 8.68 6.98
C ILE A 739 -35.15 8.92 7.97
N TYR A 740 -36.01 9.89 7.66
CA TYR A 740 -37.18 10.26 8.45
C TYR A 740 -38.44 10.39 7.58
N ILE A 741 -39.59 10.03 8.13
CA ILE A 741 -40.88 10.23 7.48
C ILE A 741 -41.49 11.55 7.92
N VAL A 742 -41.86 12.39 6.96
CA VAL A 742 -42.42 13.72 7.19
C VAL A 742 -43.72 13.93 6.42
N THR A 743 -44.56 14.83 6.90
CA THR A 743 -45.70 15.32 6.12
C THR A 743 -45.25 16.33 5.05
N PRO A 744 -45.99 16.50 3.93
CA PRO A 744 -45.65 17.48 2.90
C PRO A 744 -45.43 18.89 3.45
N LYS A 745 -46.33 19.32 4.34
CA LYS A 745 -46.22 20.62 5.00
C LYS A 745 -44.95 20.72 5.84
N ARG A 746 -44.65 19.70 6.65
CA ARG A 746 -43.46 19.70 7.49
C ARG A 746 -42.17 19.67 6.66
N HIS A 747 -42.15 18.87 5.61
CA HIS A 747 -41.01 18.78 4.71
C HIS A 747 -40.67 20.14 4.08
N LYS A 748 -41.69 20.87 3.59
CA LYS A 748 -41.52 22.24 3.08
C LYS A 748 -41.00 23.21 4.15
N GLU A 749 -41.44 23.08 5.41
CA GLU A 749 -40.96 23.92 6.51
C GLU A 749 -39.49 23.66 6.86
N ILE A 750 -39.05 22.40 6.81
CA ILE A 750 -37.65 22.01 7.07
C ILE A 750 -36.73 22.67 6.04
N HIS A 751 -37.07 22.55 4.75
CA HIS A 751 -36.27 23.15 3.67
C HIS A 751 -36.33 24.68 3.63
N ARG A 752 -37.39 25.30 4.16
CA ARG A 752 -37.47 26.77 4.28
C ARG A 752 -36.56 27.32 5.39
N LYS A 753 -36.24 26.54 6.42
CA LYS A 753 -35.41 26.96 7.57
C LYS A 753 -33.94 26.59 7.44
N GLY A 754 -33.58 25.73 6.49
CA GLY A 754 -32.22 25.23 6.26
C GLY A 754 -31.40 26.00 5.21
N ILE A 755 -31.80 27.22 4.85
CA ILE A 755 -31.08 28.11 3.91
C ILE A 755 -30.31 29.18 4.67
#